data_AF-A0A9P0QMY8-F1
#
_entry.id   AF-A0A9P0QMY8-F1
#
_cell.length_a   1.000
_cell.length_b   1.000
_cell.length_c   1.000
_cell.angle_alpha   90.00
_cell.angle_beta   90.00
_cell.angle_gamma   90.00
#
_symmetry.space_group_name_H-M   'P 1'
#
loop_
_entity.id
_entity.type
_entity.pdbx_description
1 polymer ?
#
loop_
_entity_poly.entity_id
_entity_poly.type
_entity_poly.pdbx_seq_one_letter_code
_entity_poly.pdbx_strand_id
1 'polypeptide(L)'
;MASSGSQDFVERSTIYSEKSEVATDIDSPLDDLSLAQTESDSRQNAEEEELIRKLEESLKLKKHGRSTRYISTLENGLSVTSWKFSEWDYANPNVVLPTNARGLFTLDDSKKILVRGYDKFFNVGEVPETKIDYLRENTIGPYRLTLKENGCIIFIAGLEDGSIVVTSKHSLGSREGMTRNHASRGEYELRQQLGENGISVEALAKRLYTQNLTAVAELCDDSFEEHVLPYSRDEGEAGLYLHGLNYNTVKFKTCPMEEVQQFADEFQFHKIQNFQIEKFDELQSFFENCSKTGTYKGKEVEGFVIRCKTKFKNEDYFYKYKFEEPYLLYRQFRELTKRYISTGDVGLVKYEVKKHRYLSYHYIDFVEGLFKEHPDMAEQYERGIGIIKVRELFTEYCGKRGMDLLELDALDGTVEMPINEFKYVLIPIATIGCGKTTTFQTLVDSFPPGLIGHVQNDNIGSKSKFKFVDSCLNELAHSKTQIVCCDRNNHMWRERTQLFDNFETNKLKFLLPTVGIKFICCNFVSPDDETRWNVTYNRVVKRGNNHQSIKSEGDKGVELAKAIMNGFINRYQPLNTRRQPDSKFDLVINLEVSENRSSLDNAKVIVSKLNEEYPGLLPYIPTESQYEESFQRALLYTPTFTKIIPNKGSSSSAYPKATIGNKDFKTAKNSPKPSYYGVRISDKDSLIRLIESSLANESAGFAETWSTIASSRIQEEFHVTLSHILDSKVNVEKKKIWKSLQGIFQLDGKLDSIHYFDVYTDLKLKSIVLVKNKLVCVEVEILKSYDSSFEVEIQGIKSSNTYPHITIGTYDPSVKPFQSNGFLEELKKSAEGQLNNATFSTESGDEIRIIDLKDTIILEKQRCYVHQ
;
A
#
# COMPACT_ATOMS: atom_id res chain seq x y z
N MET A 1 38.43 80.86 21.55
CA MET A 1 38.00 79.94 22.62
C MET A 1 37.90 78.57 21.96
N ALA A 2 39.01 77.85 21.85
CA ALA A 2 39.55 76.92 22.86
C ALA A 2 38.73 75.60 22.85
N SER A 3 39.29 74.42 22.61
CA SER A 3 40.69 74.00 22.50
C SER A 3 40.76 72.52 22.09
N SER A 4 41.77 72.18 21.27
CA SER A 4 42.67 71.01 21.31
C SER A 4 42.08 69.57 21.33
N GLY A 5 42.62 68.60 20.59
CA GLY A 5 44.02 68.50 20.18
C GLY A 5 44.30 67.48 19.09
N SER A 6 45.17 67.93 18.20
CA SER A 6 46.06 67.20 17.31
C SER A 6 47.23 66.55 18.06
N GLN A 7 47.76 65.44 17.57
CA GLN A 7 49.20 65.17 17.63
C GLN A 7 49.65 64.19 16.53
N ASP A 8 50.41 64.74 15.58
CA ASP A 8 51.36 64.04 14.70
C ASP A 8 52.62 63.60 15.48
N PHE A 9 53.32 62.57 15.00
CA PHE A 9 54.79 62.37 15.03
C PHE A 9 55.12 61.19 14.09
N VAL A 10 55.62 61.40 12.87
CA VAL A 10 57.02 61.61 12.41
C VAL A 10 58.01 60.49 12.77
N GLU A 11 58.46 59.82 11.70
CA GLU A 11 59.75 59.15 11.40
C GLU A 11 60.79 58.96 12.52
N ARG A 12 61.38 57.74 12.58
CA ARG A 12 62.79 57.52 12.20
C ARG A 12 63.22 56.04 12.22
N SER A 13 63.89 55.70 11.13
CA SER A 13 64.75 54.55 10.86
C SER A 13 65.97 54.42 11.80
N THR A 14 66.34 53.19 12.18
CA THR A 14 67.76 52.76 12.22
C THR A 14 67.91 51.22 12.23
N ILE A 15 68.48 50.71 11.13
CA ILE A 15 69.61 49.76 11.04
C ILE A 15 69.64 48.55 11.98
N TYR A 16 69.52 47.33 11.41
CA TYR A 16 70.47 46.24 11.66
C TYR A 16 70.71 45.48 10.36
N SER A 17 71.98 45.45 9.94
CA SER A 17 72.51 44.64 8.85
C SER A 17 72.97 43.30 9.40
N GLU A 18 72.62 42.20 8.74
CA GLU A 18 73.51 41.05 8.66
C GLU A 18 73.25 40.26 7.37
N LYS A 19 74.36 39.88 6.73
CA LYS A 19 74.44 39.21 5.43
C LYS A 19 74.16 37.71 5.60
N SER A 20 73.46 37.10 4.65
CA SER A 20 73.89 35.81 4.09
C SER A 20 73.18 35.51 2.77
N GLU A 21 74.00 35.44 1.72
CA GLU A 21 73.97 34.50 0.61
C GLU A 21 72.79 34.42 -0.37
N VAL A 22 73.19 34.56 -1.64
CA VAL A 22 72.42 34.40 -2.86
C VAL A 22 71.97 32.94 -3.00
N ALA A 23 70.66 32.73 -3.13
CA ALA A 23 70.09 31.60 -3.86
C ALA A 23 69.07 32.16 -4.85
N THR A 24 69.42 32.07 -6.12
CA THR A 24 68.53 32.26 -7.25
C THR A 24 67.49 31.15 -7.24
N ASP A 25 66.20 31.51 -7.11
CA ASP A 25 65.08 30.83 -7.78
C ASP A 25 63.86 31.75 -7.69
N ILE A 26 63.46 32.30 -8.84
CA ILE A 26 62.20 33.01 -9.03
C ILE A 26 61.25 31.95 -9.59
N ASP A 27 60.48 31.30 -8.72
CA ASP A 27 59.29 30.55 -9.13
C ASP A 27 58.06 31.46 -9.04
N SER A 28 57.26 31.46 -10.09
CA SER A 28 56.17 32.42 -10.29
C SER A 28 54.90 32.01 -9.50
N PRO A 29 54.16 32.93 -8.88
CA PRO A 29 52.87 32.61 -8.22
C PRO A 29 51.76 32.13 -9.17
N LEU A 30 51.99 32.17 -10.49
CA LEU A 30 51.03 31.77 -11.51
C LEU A 30 51.11 30.27 -11.82
N ASP A 31 52.30 29.67 -11.71
CA ASP A 31 52.48 28.23 -11.96
C ASP A 31 51.85 27.39 -10.83
N ASP A 32 52.01 27.81 -9.57
CA ASP A 32 51.41 27.14 -8.40
C ASP A 32 49.87 27.14 -8.41
N LEU A 33 49.23 28.21 -8.89
CA LEU A 33 47.77 28.29 -9.06
C LEU A 33 47.27 27.38 -10.20
N SER A 34 48.01 27.32 -11.31
CA SER A 34 47.66 26.42 -12.42
C SER A 34 47.84 24.94 -12.07
N LEU A 35 48.87 24.60 -11.30
CA LEU A 35 49.16 23.25 -10.81
C LEU A 35 48.11 22.80 -9.80
N ALA A 36 47.71 23.68 -8.86
CA ALA A 36 46.64 23.39 -7.90
C ALA A 36 45.28 23.16 -8.60
N GLN A 37 45.00 23.91 -9.67
CA GLN A 37 43.76 23.76 -10.44
C GLN A 37 43.75 22.49 -11.29
N THR A 38 44.87 22.13 -11.92
CA THR A 38 45.00 20.84 -12.63
C THR A 38 44.94 19.63 -11.70
N GLU A 39 45.54 19.71 -10.50
CA GLU A 39 45.40 18.67 -9.49
C GLU A 39 43.94 18.52 -8.99
N SER A 40 43.24 19.64 -8.77
CA SER A 40 41.82 19.63 -8.39
C SER A 40 40.95 18.99 -9.46
N ASP A 41 41.14 19.38 -10.73
CA ASP A 41 40.36 18.87 -11.86
C ASP A 41 40.62 17.36 -12.09
N SER A 42 41.86 16.90 -11.92
CA SER A 42 42.21 15.48 -12.04
C SER A 42 41.56 14.63 -10.93
N ARG A 43 41.51 15.12 -9.69
CA ARG A 43 40.83 14.45 -8.56
C ARG A 43 39.33 14.38 -8.79
N GLN A 44 38.71 15.47 -9.27
CA GLN A 44 37.28 15.48 -9.56
C GLN A 44 36.92 14.49 -10.67
N ASN A 45 37.68 14.43 -11.77
CA ASN A 45 37.45 13.47 -12.84
C ASN A 45 37.50 12.02 -12.32
N ALA A 46 38.46 11.70 -11.45
CA ALA A 46 38.56 10.37 -10.85
C ALA A 46 37.36 10.03 -9.94
N GLU A 47 36.85 11.01 -9.17
CA GLU A 47 35.63 10.82 -8.36
C GLU A 47 34.39 10.59 -9.24
N GLU A 48 34.25 11.32 -10.35
CA GLU A 48 33.13 11.20 -11.29
C GLU A 48 33.13 9.85 -12.03
N GLU A 49 34.30 9.41 -12.50
CA GLU A 49 34.46 8.08 -13.10
C GLU A 49 34.08 6.96 -12.12
N GLU A 50 34.53 7.07 -10.86
CA GLU A 50 34.19 6.12 -9.80
C GLU A 50 32.69 6.12 -9.47
N LEU A 51 32.04 7.30 -9.46
CA LEU A 51 30.59 7.40 -9.31
C LEU A 51 29.88 6.68 -10.46
N ILE A 52 30.27 6.93 -11.71
CA ILE A 52 29.66 6.31 -12.89
C ILE A 52 29.85 4.79 -12.86
N ARG A 53 31.03 4.30 -12.46
CA ARG A 53 31.28 2.87 -12.27
C ARG A 53 30.31 2.26 -11.26
N LYS A 54 30.12 2.90 -10.10
CA LYS A 54 29.14 2.45 -9.09
C LYS A 54 27.70 2.51 -9.60
N LEU A 55 27.35 3.52 -10.40
CA LEU A 55 26.03 3.63 -11.03
C LEU A 55 25.79 2.47 -12.01
N GLU A 56 26.78 2.11 -12.83
CA GLU A 56 26.71 0.96 -13.73
C GLU A 56 26.62 -0.38 -12.98
N GLU A 57 27.35 -0.54 -11.89
CA GLU A 57 27.25 -1.72 -11.03
C GLU A 57 25.85 -1.86 -10.42
N SER A 58 25.25 -0.74 -9.99
CA SER A 58 23.92 -0.73 -9.41
C SER A 58 22.82 -1.17 -10.39
N LEU A 59 23.04 -1.07 -11.72
CA LEU A 59 22.10 -1.58 -12.74
C LEU A 59 21.88 -3.10 -12.63
N LYS A 60 22.88 -3.82 -12.11
CA LYS A 60 22.89 -5.30 -11.98
C LYS A 60 22.09 -5.78 -10.76
N LEU A 61 21.73 -4.87 -9.84
CA LEU A 61 20.94 -5.21 -8.66
C LEU A 61 19.51 -5.60 -9.04
N LYS A 62 18.89 -6.52 -8.28
CA LYS A 62 17.54 -7.02 -8.62
C LYS A 62 16.40 -6.13 -8.13
N LYS A 63 16.58 -5.39 -7.03
CA LYS A 63 15.50 -4.64 -6.40
C LYS A 63 15.98 -3.34 -5.74
N HIS A 64 16.55 -3.43 -4.54
CA HIS A 64 16.94 -2.26 -3.74
C HIS A 64 18.30 -1.71 -4.16
N GLY A 65 18.40 -0.39 -4.23
CA GLY A 65 19.61 0.33 -4.66
C GLY A 65 19.85 0.26 -6.16
N ARG A 66 18.93 -0.34 -6.93
CA ARG A 66 19.06 -0.50 -8.37
C ARG A 66 18.82 0.83 -9.07
N SER A 67 19.78 1.27 -9.88
CA SER A 67 19.54 2.40 -10.80
C SER A 67 18.77 1.97 -12.04
N THR A 68 18.06 2.93 -12.64
CA THR A 68 17.52 2.88 -13.99
C THR A 68 18.18 3.99 -14.78
N ARG A 69 18.51 3.73 -16.05
CA ARG A 69 19.12 4.73 -16.92
C ARG A 69 18.34 4.96 -18.20
N TYR A 70 18.42 6.17 -18.72
CA TYR A 70 17.90 6.55 -20.03
C TYR A 70 19.00 7.28 -20.79
N ILE A 71 19.31 6.84 -22.00
CA ILE A 71 20.34 7.42 -22.85
C ILE A 71 19.65 8.30 -23.89
N SER A 72 20.22 9.48 -24.17
CA SER A 72 19.74 10.40 -25.18
C SER A 72 20.93 11.06 -25.87
N THR A 73 20.78 11.34 -27.16
CA THR A 73 21.83 12.01 -27.96
C THR A 73 21.43 13.46 -28.18
N LEU A 74 22.35 14.38 -27.89
CA LEU A 74 22.19 15.81 -28.14
C LEU A 74 22.36 16.14 -29.62
N GLU A 75 21.96 17.34 -30.03
CA GLU A 75 22.09 17.79 -31.44
C GLU A 75 23.55 17.82 -31.91
N ASN A 76 24.50 18.09 -31.02
CA ASN A 76 25.94 18.06 -31.29
C ASN A 76 26.54 16.63 -31.26
N GLY A 77 25.72 15.59 -31.13
CA GLY A 77 26.14 14.18 -31.17
C GLY A 77 26.59 13.60 -29.84
N LEU A 78 26.70 14.40 -28.77
CA LEU A 78 27.10 13.91 -27.45
C LEU A 78 26.02 13.00 -26.84
N SER A 79 26.45 11.89 -26.24
CA SER A 79 25.56 10.97 -25.52
C SER A 79 25.46 11.34 -24.04
N VAL A 80 24.22 11.48 -23.56
CA VAL A 80 23.88 11.83 -22.18
C VAL A 80 23.07 10.71 -21.55
N THR A 81 23.53 10.23 -20.40
CA THR A 81 22.82 9.25 -19.58
C THR A 81 22.14 9.91 -18.38
N SER A 82 20.82 9.79 -18.29
CA SER A 82 20.04 10.13 -17.09
C SER A 82 19.99 8.96 -16.13
N TRP A 83 20.31 9.19 -14.85
CA TRP A 83 20.30 8.18 -13.79
C TRP A 83 19.14 8.40 -12.81
N LYS A 84 18.45 7.32 -12.45
CA LYS A 84 17.30 7.34 -11.56
C LYS A 84 17.32 6.18 -10.57
N PHE A 85 17.07 6.45 -9.30
CA PHE A 85 16.76 5.44 -8.29
C PHE A 85 15.27 5.40 -7.95
N SER A 86 14.84 4.32 -7.30
CA SER A 86 13.52 4.24 -6.69
C SER A 86 13.39 5.27 -5.58
N GLU A 87 12.27 6.00 -5.49
CA GLU A 87 12.04 7.01 -4.46
C GLU A 87 12.15 6.42 -3.04
N TRP A 88 11.81 5.14 -2.87
CA TRP A 88 11.87 4.43 -1.59
C TRP A 88 13.29 4.10 -1.14
N ASP A 89 14.24 3.96 -2.08
CA ASP A 89 15.59 3.54 -1.75
C ASP A 89 16.39 4.67 -1.09
N TYR A 90 16.10 5.93 -1.41
CA TYR A 90 16.71 7.08 -0.73
C TYR A 90 16.35 7.17 0.76
N ALA A 91 15.19 6.64 1.16
CA ALA A 91 14.71 6.68 2.55
C ALA A 91 15.03 5.38 3.31
N ASN A 92 15.59 4.36 2.63
CA ASN A 92 15.78 3.05 3.22
C ASN A 92 17.15 2.96 3.89
N PRO A 93 17.23 2.84 5.23
CA PRO A 93 18.51 2.81 5.94
C PRO A 93 19.36 1.58 5.60
N ASN A 94 18.76 0.53 5.02
CA ASN A 94 19.47 -0.69 4.62
C ASN A 94 20.03 -0.61 3.19
N VAL A 95 19.89 0.52 2.51
CA VAL A 95 20.32 0.72 1.12
C VAL A 95 21.39 1.79 1.07
N VAL A 96 22.55 1.45 0.51
CA VAL A 96 23.62 2.41 0.24
C VAL A 96 23.57 2.76 -1.23
N LEU A 97 23.20 4.01 -1.55
CA LEU A 97 23.20 4.51 -2.92
C LEU A 97 24.59 5.05 -3.30
N PRO A 98 25.01 4.90 -4.56
CA PRO A 98 26.20 5.57 -5.09
C PRO A 98 26.19 7.10 -4.91
N THR A 99 25.00 7.69 -4.93
CA THR A 99 24.76 9.13 -4.75
C THR A 99 23.31 9.37 -4.33
N ASN A 100 23.09 10.46 -3.58
CA ASN A 100 21.75 10.92 -3.21
C ASN A 100 21.16 11.93 -4.20
N ALA A 101 21.87 12.26 -5.28
CA ALA A 101 21.41 13.20 -6.30
C ALA A 101 20.07 12.73 -6.91
N ARG A 102 19.11 13.67 -7.01
CA ARG A 102 17.79 13.46 -7.62
C ARG A 102 17.67 14.35 -8.85
N GLY A 103 17.97 13.76 -10.00
CA GLY A 103 18.13 14.47 -11.28
C GLY A 103 19.60 14.53 -11.65
N LEU A 104 20.16 13.39 -12.05
CA LEU A 104 21.58 13.27 -12.37
C LEU A 104 21.74 12.87 -13.83
N PHE A 105 22.53 13.63 -14.58
CA PHE A 105 22.85 13.32 -15.97
C PHE A 105 24.35 13.40 -16.19
N THR A 106 24.90 12.43 -16.91
CA THR A 106 26.33 12.30 -17.18
C THR A 106 26.60 12.25 -18.67
N LEU A 107 27.73 12.80 -19.10
CA LEU A 107 28.25 12.62 -20.45
C LEU A 107 28.96 11.26 -20.55
N ASP A 108 28.59 10.47 -21.54
CA ASP A 108 29.06 9.07 -21.62
C ASP A 108 30.53 8.97 -22.04
N ASP A 109 30.98 9.87 -22.93
CA ASP A 109 32.34 9.85 -23.50
C ASP A 109 33.36 10.42 -22.52
N SER A 110 33.06 11.59 -21.93
CA SER A 110 33.97 12.26 -21.01
C SER A 110 33.84 11.77 -19.57
N LYS A 111 32.83 10.93 -19.26
CA LYS A 111 32.50 10.45 -17.90
C LYS A 111 32.31 11.57 -16.89
N LYS A 112 31.78 12.72 -17.33
CA LYS A 112 31.54 13.90 -16.47
C LYS A 112 30.09 14.05 -16.05
N ILE A 113 29.88 14.69 -14.91
CA ILE A 113 28.54 15.13 -14.50
C ILE A 113 28.14 16.37 -15.31
N LEU A 114 27.04 16.27 -16.08
CA LEU A 114 26.49 17.37 -16.87
C LEU A 114 25.42 18.13 -16.11
N VAL A 115 24.51 17.39 -15.46
CA VAL A 115 23.42 17.96 -14.66
C VAL A 115 23.41 17.30 -13.30
N ARG A 116 23.35 18.13 -12.26
CA ARG A 116 23.31 17.72 -10.85
C ARG A 116 22.17 18.43 -10.13
N GLY A 117 21.02 17.77 -10.02
CA GLY A 117 19.92 18.17 -9.15
C GLY A 117 20.27 18.00 -7.67
N TYR A 118 19.43 18.50 -6.75
CA TYR A 118 19.68 18.40 -5.31
C TYR A 118 19.83 16.95 -4.83
N ASP A 119 20.44 16.77 -3.65
CA ASP A 119 20.22 15.53 -2.92
C ASP A 119 18.74 15.35 -2.59
N LYS A 120 18.25 14.12 -2.59
CA LYS A 120 16.88 13.83 -2.15
C LYS A 120 16.72 14.28 -0.70
N PHE A 121 15.85 15.26 -0.49
CA PHE A 121 15.45 15.72 0.84
C PHE A 121 13.99 15.35 1.18
N PHE A 122 13.76 15.18 2.47
CA PHE A 122 12.54 14.60 3.03
C PHE A 122 11.74 15.63 3.83
N ASN A 123 10.45 15.38 3.98
CA ASN A 123 9.58 16.19 4.83
C ASN A 123 9.96 15.97 6.29
N VAL A 124 9.74 16.96 7.15
CA VAL A 124 9.83 16.77 8.60
C VAL A 124 9.01 15.54 9.01
N GLY A 125 9.64 14.65 9.79
CA GLY A 125 9.08 13.39 10.28
C GLY A 125 9.03 12.23 9.27
N GLU A 126 9.44 12.41 8.02
CA GLU A 126 9.35 11.36 6.98
C GLU A 126 10.43 10.27 7.14
N VAL A 127 11.65 10.66 7.54
CA VAL A 127 12.78 9.75 7.83
C VAL A 127 13.42 10.09 9.19
N PRO A 128 14.17 9.17 9.84
CA PRO A 128 14.79 9.39 11.14
C PRO A 128 15.56 10.71 11.24
N GLU A 129 16.30 11.08 10.20
CA GLU A 129 17.14 12.28 10.10
C GLU A 129 16.34 13.58 9.99
N THR A 130 15.03 13.49 9.71
CA THR A 130 14.12 14.63 9.63
C THR A 130 13.14 14.71 10.79
N LYS A 131 13.32 13.88 11.83
CA LYS A 131 12.59 14.04 13.09
C LYS A 131 13.04 15.32 13.79
N ILE A 132 12.12 15.99 14.48
CA ILE A 132 12.38 17.27 15.16
C ILE A 132 13.61 17.21 16.07
N ASP A 133 13.71 16.17 16.91
CA ASP A 133 14.83 16.04 17.85
C ASP A 133 16.17 15.83 17.12
N TYR A 134 16.17 15.02 16.06
CA TYR A 134 17.36 14.84 15.23
C TYR A 134 17.78 16.16 14.58
N LEU A 135 16.84 16.88 13.96
CA LEU A 135 17.11 18.16 13.32
C LEU A 135 17.67 19.18 14.32
N ARG A 136 17.09 19.26 15.53
CA ARG A 136 17.54 20.15 16.61
C ARG A 136 18.98 19.84 17.04
N GLU A 137 19.34 18.56 17.14
CA GLU A 137 20.65 18.13 17.64
C GLU A 137 21.75 18.16 16.58
N ASN A 138 21.41 17.87 15.31
CA ASN A 138 22.36 17.54 14.25
C ASN A 138 22.45 18.59 13.13
N THR A 139 21.60 19.64 13.14
CA THR A 139 21.70 20.75 12.18
C THR A 139 22.15 22.03 12.87
N ILE A 140 22.69 22.96 12.09
CA ILE A 140 23.09 24.28 12.56
C ILE A 140 22.58 25.35 11.60
N GLY A 141 22.12 26.45 12.19
CA GLY A 141 21.73 27.65 11.46
C GLY A 141 22.94 28.45 10.97
N PRO A 142 22.71 29.57 10.28
CA PRO A 142 21.38 30.10 9.99
C PRO A 142 20.53 29.20 9.09
N TYR A 143 19.22 29.12 9.39
CA TYR A 143 18.26 28.34 8.60
C TYR A 143 17.64 29.25 7.54
N ARG A 144 17.98 28.99 6.27
CA ARG A 144 17.40 29.71 5.14
C ARG A 144 16.15 29.00 4.66
N LEU A 145 15.01 29.68 4.75
CA LEU A 145 13.74 29.19 4.23
C LEU A 145 13.54 29.75 2.82
N THR A 146 13.29 28.87 1.86
CA THR A 146 12.84 29.26 0.52
C THR A 146 11.42 28.78 0.31
N LEU A 147 10.55 29.62 -0.25
CA LEU A 147 9.21 29.19 -0.64
C LEU A 147 9.29 27.98 -1.54
N LYS A 148 8.43 27.00 -1.27
CA LYS A 148 8.32 25.81 -2.09
C LYS A 148 7.26 26.05 -3.15
N GLU A 149 7.67 26.59 -4.30
CA GLU A 149 6.81 26.73 -5.46
C GLU A 149 6.24 25.37 -5.91
N ASN A 150 5.09 25.41 -6.59
CA ASN A 150 4.27 24.25 -6.92
C ASN A 150 4.15 24.06 -8.44
N GLY A 151 5.22 23.58 -9.06
CA GLY A 151 5.28 23.33 -10.50
C GLY A 151 6.04 22.06 -10.83
N CYS A 152 6.85 22.12 -11.90
CA CYS A 152 7.74 21.03 -12.29
C CYS A 152 9.21 21.49 -12.34
N ILE A 153 10.10 20.67 -11.75
CA ILE A 153 11.52 20.98 -11.72
C ILE A 153 12.16 20.89 -13.12
N ILE A 154 12.94 21.91 -13.45
CA ILE A 154 13.74 22.06 -14.66
C ILE A 154 15.21 22.24 -14.24
N PHE A 155 16.10 21.47 -14.87
CA PHE A 155 17.54 21.66 -14.74
C PHE A 155 18.11 22.21 -16.03
N ILE A 156 18.98 23.19 -15.90
CA ILE A 156 19.61 23.90 -17.00
C ILE A 156 21.13 23.81 -16.78
N ALA A 157 21.83 23.28 -17.78
CA ALA A 157 23.29 23.20 -17.79
C ALA A 157 23.82 23.70 -19.14
N GLY A 158 25.10 24.03 -19.19
CA GLY A 158 25.78 24.43 -20.43
C GLY A 158 26.88 23.46 -20.82
N LEU A 159 27.18 23.43 -22.11
CA LEU A 159 28.31 22.72 -22.70
C LEU A 159 29.43 23.69 -23.09
N GLU A 160 30.61 23.12 -23.33
CA GLU A 160 31.82 23.86 -23.71
C GLU A 160 31.65 24.65 -25.02
N ASP A 161 30.91 24.09 -25.97
CA ASP A 161 30.61 24.71 -27.26
C ASP A 161 29.57 25.85 -27.17
N GLY A 162 29.05 26.14 -25.96
CA GLY A 162 28.02 27.14 -25.71
C GLY A 162 26.59 26.63 -25.91
N SER A 163 26.39 25.34 -26.17
CA SER A 163 25.06 24.73 -26.24
C SER A 163 24.43 24.65 -24.85
N ILE A 164 23.12 24.96 -24.77
CA ILE A 164 22.34 24.81 -23.55
C ILE A 164 21.70 23.42 -23.50
N VAL A 165 21.65 22.83 -22.30
CA VAL A 165 20.99 21.55 -22.04
C VAL A 165 19.90 21.79 -21.01
N VAL A 166 18.65 21.54 -21.40
CA VAL A 166 17.49 21.66 -20.52
C VAL A 166 16.85 20.30 -20.31
N THR A 167 16.63 19.96 -19.04
CA THR A 167 16.03 18.68 -18.65
C THR A 167 14.92 18.88 -17.65
N SER A 168 13.96 17.96 -17.67
CA SER A 168 13.08 17.75 -16.52
C SER A 168 13.79 16.82 -15.54
N LYS A 169 13.09 16.42 -14.48
CA LYS A 169 13.62 15.53 -13.45
C LYS A 169 14.41 14.30 -13.96
N HIS A 170 13.94 13.63 -15.02
CA HIS A 170 14.54 12.38 -15.55
C HIS A 170 14.47 12.27 -17.08
N SER A 171 14.18 13.37 -17.78
CA SER A 171 14.00 13.37 -19.23
C SER A 171 14.68 14.56 -19.87
N LEU A 172 15.30 14.29 -21.01
CA LEU A 172 15.91 15.24 -21.92
C LEU A 172 15.20 15.09 -23.27
N GLY A 173 14.85 16.20 -23.92
CA GLY A 173 14.21 16.21 -25.24
C GLY A 173 12.83 15.53 -25.30
N SER A 174 12.23 15.50 -26.49
CA SER A 174 10.92 14.89 -26.78
C SER A 174 11.00 13.37 -26.79
N ARG A 175 10.15 12.72 -25.97
CA ARG A 175 9.95 11.26 -26.00
C ARG A 175 8.73 10.92 -26.85
N GLU A 176 8.88 9.97 -27.77
CA GLU A 176 7.75 9.42 -28.53
C GLU A 176 6.68 8.87 -27.57
N GLY A 177 5.41 9.28 -27.77
CA GLY A 177 4.27 8.83 -26.99
C GLY A 177 3.98 9.60 -25.69
N MET A 178 4.77 10.63 -25.34
CA MET A 178 4.41 11.55 -24.26
C MET A 178 3.55 12.71 -24.79
N THR A 179 2.35 12.89 -24.21
CA THR A 179 1.44 14.00 -24.52
C THR A 179 1.96 15.35 -24.01
N ARG A 180 2.80 15.36 -22.97
CA ARG A 180 3.46 16.55 -22.41
C ARG A 180 4.93 16.28 -22.13
N ASN A 181 5.78 17.22 -22.52
CA ASN A 181 7.20 17.16 -22.25
C ASN A 181 7.66 18.39 -21.47
N HIS A 182 7.85 18.22 -20.17
CA HIS A 182 8.32 19.26 -19.26
C HIS A 182 9.69 19.81 -19.67
N ALA A 183 10.59 18.98 -20.21
CA ALA A 183 11.93 19.44 -20.63
C ALA A 183 11.83 20.43 -21.80
N SER A 184 11.10 20.07 -22.87
CA SER A 184 10.90 20.95 -24.02
C SER A 184 10.11 22.21 -23.65
N ARG A 185 9.12 22.11 -22.75
CA ARG A 185 8.40 23.30 -22.28
C ARG A 185 9.32 24.22 -21.48
N GLY A 186 10.12 23.67 -20.56
CA GLY A 186 11.10 24.45 -19.81
C GLY A 186 12.13 25.13 -20.72
N GLU A 187 12.58 24.45 -21.78
CA GLU A 187 13.47 25.06 -22.77
C GLU A 187 12.78 26.16 -23.57
N TYR A 188 11.53 25.96 -23.97
CA TYR A 188 10.73 26.97 -24.64
C TYR A 188 10.61 28.23 -23.78
N GLU A 189 10.20 28.10 -22.51
CA GLU A 189 10.07 29.23 -21.60
C GLU A 189 11.43 29.92 -21.34
N LEU A 190 12.51 29.15 -21.19
CA LEU A 190 13.86 29.70 -21.04
C LEU A 190 14.28 30.53 -22.27
N ARG A 191 14.00 30.03 -23.48
CA ARG A 191 14.36 30.75 -24.72
C ARG A 191 13.49 31.99 -24.91
N GLN A 192 12.20 31.92 -24.57
CA GLN A 192 11.30 33.09 -24.61
C GLN A 192 11.77 34.16 -23.63
N GLN A 193 11.97 33.84 -22.34
CA GLN A 193 12.35 34.83 -21.33
C GLN A 193 13.69 35.51 -21.66
N LEU A 194 14.67 34.75 -22.16
CA LEU A 194 15.98 35.31 -22.51
C LEU A 194 15.89 36.16 -23.78
N GLY A 195 15.13 35.70 -24.78
CA GLY A 195 14.92 36.41 -26.04
C GLY A 195 14.21 37.75 -25.88
N GLU A 196 13.14 37.81 -25.08
CA GLU A 196 12.40 39.04 -24.77
C GLU A 196 13.27 40.10 -24.09
N ASN A 197 14.28 39.67 -23.33
CA ASN A 197 15.21 40.53 -22.61
C ASN A 197 16.54 40.78 -23.36
N GLY A 198 16.68 40.27 -24.59
CA GLY A 198 17.90 40.42 -25.39
C GLY A 198 19.13 39.70 -24.82
N ILE A 199 18.93 38.69 -23.97
CA ILE A 199 20.00 37.92 -23.33
C ILE A 199 20.33 36.70 -24.19
N SER A 200 21.62 36.46 -24.44
CA SER A 200 22.06 35.31 -25.23
C SER A 200 21.96 34.01 -24.44
N VAL A 201 21.29 33.01 -25.02
CA VAL A 201 21.25 31.62 -24.51
C VAL A 201 22.66 31.03 -24.38
N GLU A 202 23.54 31.35 -25.34
CA GLU A 202 24.94 30.90 -25.34
C GLU A 202 25.72 31.50 -24.16
N ALA A 203 25.42 32.75 -23.77
CA ALA A 203 26.06 33.39 -22.62
C ALA A 203 25.67 32.69 -21.30
N LEU A 204 24.39 32.31 -21.15
CA LEU A 204 23.93 31.50 -20.02
C LEU A 204 24.63 30.12 -20.01
N ALA A 205 24.68 29.44 -21.15
CA ALA A 205 25.33 28.14 -21.27
C ALA A 205 26.81 28.21 -20.89
N LYS A 206 27.56 29.17 -21.45
CA LYS A 206 28.97 29.39 -21.10
C LYS A 206 29.15 29.71 -19.62
N ARG A 207 28.28 30.54 -19.04
CA ARG A 207 28.33 30.86 -17.60
C ARG A 207 28.16 29.62 -16.73
N LEU A 208 27.19 28.77 -17.04
CA LEU A 208 26.93 27.52 -16.32
C LEU A 208 28.09 26.53 -16.49
N TYR A 209 28.62 26.37 -17.70
CA TYR A 209 29.75 25.49 -17.99
C TYR A 209 31.02 25.94 -17.25
N THR A 210 31.44 27.20 -17.38
CA THR A 210 32.68 27.72 -16.79
C THR A 210 32.67 27.69 -15.27
N GLN A 211 31.51 27.83 -14.63
CA GLN A 211 31.38 27.72 -13.17
C GLN A 211 31.09 26.29 -12.70
N ASN A 212 30.98 25.33 -13.62
CA ASN A 212 30.59 23.95 -13.37
C ASN A 212 29.27 23.83 -12.58
N LEU A 213 28.25 24.57 -13.00
CA LEU A 213 26.96 24.71 -12.33
C LEU A 213 25.79 24.10 -13.14
N THR A 214 24.82 23.57 -12.40
CA THR A 214 23.45 23.34 -12.86
C THR A 214 22.55 24.41 -12.24
N ALA A 215 21.83 25.18 -13.07
CA ALA A 215 20.71 25.99 -12.63
C ALA A 215 19.46 25.11 -12.41
N VAL A 216 18.82 25.30 -11.27
CA VAL A 216 17.66 24.54 -10.84
C VAL A 216 16.48 25.49 -10.66
N ALA A 217 15.48 25.34 -11.51
CA ALA A 217 14.27 26.15 -11.52
C ALA A 217 13.01 25.29 -11.38
N GLU A 218 11.94 25.89 -10.89
CA GLU A 218 10.59 25.33 -10.93
C GLU A 218 9.83 26.06 -12.05
N LEU A 219 9.35 25.32 -13.05
CA LEU A 219 8.43 25.86 -14.05
C LEU A 219 7.02 25.84 -13.49
N CYS A 220 6.43 27.01 -13.34
CA CYS A 220 5.08 27.24 -12.87
C CYS A 220 4.29 27.97 -13.97
N ASP A 221 3.26 27.35 -14.53
CA ASP A 221 2.47 27.92 -15.63
C ASP A 221 1.16 27.16 -15.82
N ASP A 222 0.04 27.73 -15.36
CA ASP A 222 -1.29 27.10 -15.44
C ASP A 222 -1.75 26.87 -16.89
N SER A 223 -1.26 27.67 -17.85
CA SER A 223 -1.58 27.47 -19.27
C SER A 223 -0.92 26.21 -19.86
N PHE A 224 0.14 25.71 -19.21
CA PHE A 224 0.81 24.47 -19.58
C PHE A 224 0.30 23.28 -18.77
N GLU A 225 0.37 23.35 -17.44
CA GLU A 225 -0.14 22.32 -16.52
C GLU A 225 -0.47 22.94 -15.16
N GLU A 226 -1.74 22.84 -14.76
CA GLU A 226 -2.15 23.21 -13.41
C GLU A 226 -1.71 22.14 -12.39
N HIS A 227 -1.15 22.61 -11.29
CA HIS A 227 -0.79 21.77 -10.15
C HIS A 227 -1.86 21.86 -9.04
N VAL A 228 -1.56 22.56 -7.94
CA VAL A 228 -2.46 22.75 -6.80
C VAL A 228 -2.62 24.23 -6.49
N LEU A 229 -1.55 25.02 -6.59
CA LEU A 229 -1.59 26.47 -6.44
C LEU A 229 -1.64 27.15 -7.81
N PRO A 230 -2.33 28.30 -7.94
CA PRO A 230 -2.41 29.03 -9.20
C PRO A 230 -1.12 29.76 -9.52
N TYR A 231 -0.80 29.80 -10.82
CA TYR A 231 0.28 30.58 -11.44
C TYR A 231 -0.21 31.14 -12.78
N SER A 232 -0.90 32.27 -12.70
CA SER A 232 -1.51 32.92 -13.85
C SER A 232 -0.47 33.62 -14.73
N ARG A 233 -0.52 33.35 -16.04
CA ARG A 233 0.30 34.07 -17.02
C ARG A 233 -0.13 35.53 -17.16
N ASP A 234 -1.43 35.82 -17.07
CA ASP A 234 -1.98 37.19 -17.18
C ASP A 234 -1.58 38.07 -15.98
N GLU A 235 -1.35 37.46 -14.81
CA GLU A 235 -0.88 38.15 -13.60
C GLU A 235 0.66 38.19 -13.51
N GLY A 236 1.38 37.65 -14.50
CA GLY A 236 2.84 37.61 -14.52
C GLY A 236 3.46 36.61 -13.55
N GLU A 237 2.69 35.65 -13.04
CA GLU A 237 3.15 34.60 -12.12
C GLU A 237 3.64 33.34 -12.86
N ALA A 238 3.44 33.25 -14.18
CA ALA A 238 3.96 32.13 -14.96
C ALA A 238 5.46 32.31 -15.32
N GLY A 239 6.25 31.24 -15.23
CA GLY A 239 7.63 31.20 -15.72
C GLY A 239 8.55 30.27 -14.92
N LEU A 240 9.86 30.50 -15.07
CA LEU A 240 10.92 29.71 -14.41
C LEU A 240 11.39 30.39 -13.11
N TYR A 241 11.02 29.80 -11.98
CA TYR A 241 11.41 30.25 -10.65
C TYR A 241 12.73 29.62 -10.23
N LEU A 242 13.83 30.40 -10.25
CA LEU A 242 15.15 29.89 -9.90
C LEU A 242 15.26 29.72 -8.37
N HIS A 243 15.49 28.48 -7.93
CA HIS A 243 15.76 28.18 -6.51
C HIS A 243 17.16 27.68 -6.25
N GLY A 244 17.99 27.37 -7.24
CA GLY A 244 19.36 26.98 -6.90
C GLY A 244 20.33 26.92 -8.05
N LEU A 245 21.59 26.94 -7.64
CA LEU A 245 22.75 26.67 -8.47
C LEU A 245 23.53 25.57 -7.75
N ASN A 246 23.61 24.40 -8.36
CA ASN A 246 24.31 23.25 -7.80
C ASN A 246 25.61 23.05 -8.54
N TYR A 247 26.69 22.76 -7.84
CA TYR A 247 27.92 22.34 -8.48
C TYR A 247 27.75 20.95 -9.08
N ASN A 248 28.24 20.75 -10.30
CA ASN A 248 28.28 19.45 -10.96
C ASN A 248 29.43 18.63 -10.39
N THR A 249 29.29 18.22 -9.13
CA THR A 249 30.25 17.42 -8.37
C THR A 249 29.58 16.20 -7.76
N VAL A 250 30.36 15.17 -7.42
CA VAL A 250 29.84 13.94 -6.81
C VAL A 250 29.15 14.22 -5.47
N LYS A 251 29.80 15.00 -4.60
CA LYS A 251 29.22 15.46 -3.34
C LYS A 251 28.30 16.65 -3.57
N PHE A 252 27.23 16.74 -2.78
CA PHE A 252 26.34 17.89 -2.84
C PHE A 252 27.05 19.16 -2.37
N LYS A 253 27.07 20.18 -3.24
CA LYS A 253 27.34 21.57 -2.90
C LYS A 253 26.40 22.47 -3.68
N THR A 254 25.94 23.57 -3.08
CA THR A 254 25.08 24.56 -3.74
C THR A 254 25.46 25.98 -3.36
N CYS A 255 25.21 26.93 -4.27
CA CYS A 255 25.45 28.35 -3.99
C CYS A 255 24.50 28.89 -2.90
N PRO A 256 24.95 29.87 -2.10
CA PRO A 256 24.09 30.67 -1.23
C PRO A 256 22.95 31.34 -1.99
N MET A 257 21.84 31.64 -1.30
CA MET A 257 20.67 32.23 -1.96
C MET A 257 20.91 33.63 -2.51
N GLU A 258 21.86 34.36 -1.97
CA GLU A 258 22.28 35.68 -2.47
C GLU A 258 22.84 35.57 -3.90
N GLU A 259 23.72 34.60 -4.15
CA GLU A 259 24.26 34.32 -5.48
C GLU A 259 23.18 33.81 -6.43
N VAL A 260 22.27 32.96 -5.93
CA VAL A 260 21.13 32.48 -6.72
C VAL A 260 20.22 33.64 -7.13
N GLN A 261 19.93 34.59 -6.24
CA GLN A 261 19.13 35.76 -6.56
C GLN A 261 19.84 36.69 -7.54
N GLN A 262 21.15 36.90 -7.39
CA GLN A 262 21.93 37.70 -8.33
C GLN A 262 21.95 37.06 -9.72
N PHE A 263 22.10 35.73 -9.80
CA PHE A 263 22.02 34.99 -11.06
C PHE A 263 20.62 35.07 -11.68
N ALA A 264 19.56 35.01 -10.86
CA ALA A 264 18.20 35.19 -11.32
C ALA A 264 17.98 36.59 -11.92
N ASP A 265 18.50 37.64 -11.29
CA ASP A 265 18.45 39.01 -11.83
C ASP A 265 19.28 39.14 -13.12
N GLU A 266 20.46 38.52 -13.20
CA GLU A 266 21.34 38.53 -14.37
C GLU A 266 20.68 37.88 -15.60
N PHE A 267 19.99 36.75 -15.42
CA PHE A 267 19.40 35.97 -16.51
C PHE A 267 17.86 36.00 -16.55
N GLN A 268 17.24 36.95 -15.83
CA GLN A 268 15.80 37.23 -15.80
C GLN A 268 14.94 36.00 -15.44
N PHE A 269 15.37 35.22 -14.45
CA PHE A 269 14.53 34.21 -13.83
C PHE A 269 13.62 34.85 -12.77
N HIS A 270 12.46 34.25 -12.52
CA HIS A 270 11.65 34.61 -11.36
C HIS A 270 12.41 34.26 -10.07
N LYS A 271 12.46 35.21 -9.13
CA LYS A 271 13.13 35.00 -7.84
C LYS A 271 12.23 34.29 -6.86
N ILE A 272 12.76 33.23 -6.24
CA ILE A 272 12.08 32.59 -5.13
C ILE A 272 12.24 33.42 -3.85
N GLN A 273 11.10 33.68 -3.18
CA GLN A 273 11.12 34.37 -1.91
C GLN A 273 11.85 33.52 -0.88
N ASN A 274 12.72 34.17 -0.11
CA ASN A 274 13.47 33.52 0.94
C ASN A 274 13.78 34.48 2.09
N PHE A 275 14.01 33.93 3.27
CA PHE A 275 14.40 34.65 4.48
C PHE A 275 15.11 33.70 5.45
N GLN A 276 15.74 34.27 6.47
CA GLN A 276 16.60 33.54 7.39
C GLN A 276 16.03 33.56 8.82
N ILE A 277 16.17 32.44 9.52
CA ILE A 277 15.93 32.32 10.96
C ILE A 277 17.19 31.73 11.59
N GLU A 278 17.69 32.35 12.66
CA GLU A 278 18.96 31.96 13.27
C GLU A 278 18.85 30.68 14.11
N LYS A 279 17.81 30.58 14.94
CA LYS A 279 17.65 29.50 15.91
C LYS A 279 16.60 28.48 15.50
N PHE A 280 16.85 27.22 15.82
CA PHE A 280 15.94 26.12 15.50
C PHE A 280 14.58 26.26 16.19
N ASP A 281 14.54 26.72 17.45
CA ASP A 281 13.27 26.85 18.17
C ASP A 281 12.39 27.97 17.60
N GLU A 282 13.00 29.09 17.17
CA GLU A 282 12.28 30.17 16.45
C GLU A 282 11.72 29.67 15.11
N LEU A 283 12.46 28.78 14.43
CA LEU A 283 12.02 28.13 13.21
C LEU A 283 10.81 27.21 13.45
N GLN A 284 10.79 26.46 14.56
CA GLN A 284 9.62 25.65 14.93
C GLN A 284 8.39 26.51 15.22
N SER A 285 8.54 27.57 16.03
CA SER A 285 7.44 28.51 16.29
C SER A 285 6.92 29.18 15.02
N PHE A 286 7.80 29.47 14.05
CA PHE A 286 7.38 29.98 12.75
C PHE A 286 6.49 28.98 12.00
N PHE A 287 6.86 27.70 11.96
CA PHE A 287 6.07 26.66 11.31
C PHE A 287 4.73 26.41 11.98
N GLU A 288 4.69 26.37 13.32
CA GLU A 288 3.44 26.22 14.09
C GLU A 288 2.45 27.36 13.84
N ASN A 289 2.93 28.57 13.54
CA ASN A 289 2.06 29.70 13.24
C ASN A 289 1.54 29.66 11.80
N CYS A 290 2.40 29.32 10.82
CA CYS A 290 1.97 29.23 9.44
C CYS A 290 1.02 28.04 9.21
N SER A 291 1.22 26.92 9.90
CA SER A 291 0.37 25.72 9.76
C SER A 291 -1.07 25.92 10.23
N LYS A 292 -1.35 26.90 11.11
CA LYS A 292 -2.72 27.24 11.53
C LYS A 292 -3.58 27.79 10.41
N THR A 293 -2.98 28.45 9.43
CA THR A 293 -3.70 29.08 8.32
C THR A 293 -3.41 28.43 6.98
N GLY A 294 -2.31 27.69 6.85
CA GLY A 294 -1.82 27.18 5.56
C GLY A 294 -1.34 28.30 4.62
N THR A 295 -1.14 29.52 5.15
CA THR A 295 -0.76 30.69 4.37
C THR A 295 0.55 31.30 4.83
N TYR A 296 1.21 32.00 3.91
CA TYR A 296 2.33 32.88 4.18
C TYR A 296 2.09 34.23 3.51
N LYS A 297 2.15 35.32 4.29
CA LYS A 297 1.80 36.69 3.82
C LYS A 297 0.44 36.76 3.11
N GLY A 298 -0.54 35.98 3.59
CA GLY A 298 -1.90 35.97 3.06
C GLY A 298 -2.09 35.16 1.77
N LYS A 299 -1.04 34.53 1.21
CA LYS A 299 -1.16 33.58 0.09
C LYS A 299 -1.06 32.14 0.60
N GLU A 300 -1.89 31.24 0.08
CA GLU A 300 -1.75 29.80 0.29
C GLU A 300 -0.41 29.33 -0.29
N VAL A 301 0.33 28.49 0.44
CA VAL A 301 1.62 27.97 -0.01
C VAL A 301 1.73 26.48 0.29
N GLU A 302 2.49 25.73 -0.51
CA GLU A 302 2.73 24.30 -0.24
C GLU A 302 3.57 24.12 1.04
N GLY A 303 4.48 25.07 1.29
CA GLY A 303 5.38 25.06 2.43
C GLY A 303 6.74 25.66 2.09
N PHE A 304 7.76 25.19 2.80
CA PHE A 304 9.12 25.71 2.71
C PHE A 304 10.14 24.58 2.47
N VAL A 305 11.18 24.91 1.72
CA VAL A 305 12.44 24.14 1.74
C VAL A 305 13.40 24.87 2.66
N ILE A 306 13.93 24.15 3.65
CA ILE A 306 14.87 24.66 4.64
C ILE A 306 16.26 24.22 4.20
N ARG A 307 17.16 25.20 4.10
CA ARG A 307 18.58 25.01 3.80
C ARG A 307 19.38 25.35 5.03
N CYS A 308 20.17 24.40 5.49
CA CYS A 308 21.06 24.57 6.63
C CYS A 308 22.31 23.71 6.43
N LYS A 309 23.12 23.61 7.48
CA LYS A 309 24.29 22.73 7.48
C LYS A 309 24.17 21.64 8.53
N THR A 310 24.80 20.50 8.28
CA THR A 310 25.01 19.49 9.32
C THR A 310 26.00 20.01 10.36
N LYS A 311 25.71 19.80 11.64
CA LYS A 311 26.50 20.34 12.75
C LYS A 311 27.92 19.78 12.82
N PHE A 312 28.08 18.49 12.50
CA PHE A 312 29.37 17.79 12.62
C PHE A 312 30.26 17.92 11.39
N LYS A 313 29.68 17.87 10.18
CA LYS A 313 30.45 17.88 8.93
C LYS A 313 30.45 19.22 8.22
N ASN A 314 29.57 20.15 8.64
CA ASN A 314 29.37 21.44 7.99
C ASN A 314 29.02 21.33 6.49
N GLU A 315 28.31 20.24 6.14
CA GLU A 315 27.85 19.94 4.78
C GLU A 315 26.44 20.49 4.55
N ASP A 316 26.12 20.90 3.32
CA ASP A 316 24.80 21.38 2.92
C ASP A 316 23.73 20.30 3.18
N TYR A 317 22.70 20.67 3.92
CA TYR A 317 21.62 19.76 4.30
C TYR A 317 20.27 20.43 4.13
N PHE A 318 19.40 19.78 3.35
CA PHE A 318 18.08 20.29 3.03
C PHE A 318 17.02 19.36 3.63
N TYR A 319 15.94 19.96 4.10
CA TYR A 319 14.69 19.28 4.43
C TYR A 319 13.51 20.18 4.04
N LYS A 320 12.30 19.64 4.01
CA LYS A 320 11.11 20.43 3.67
C LYS A 320 10.09 20.38 4.80
N TYR A 321 9.35 21.46 4.96
CA TYR A 321 8.18 21.53 5.82
C TYR A 321 6.99 21.86 4.92
N LYS A 322 6.10 20.89 4.71
CA LYS A 322 4.87 21.10 3.96
C LYS A 322 3.72 21.42 4.90
N PHE A 323 2.89 22.38 4.54
CA PHE A 323 1.61 22.54 5.22
C PHE A 323 0.71 21.38 4.86
N GLU A 324 0.08 20.80 5.88
CA GLU A 324 -0.89 19.72 5.67
C GLU A 324 -2.13 20.30 5.00
N GLU A 325 -2.76 21.30 5.60
CA GLU A 325 -4.00 21.86 5.08
C GLU A 325 -3.89 23.34 4.71
N PRO A 326 -4.67 23.83 3.72
CA PRO A 326 -5.63 23.09 2.88
C PRO A 326 -4.97 22.40 1.66
N TYR A 327 -3.65 22.46 1.53
CA TYR A 327 -2.94 21.95 0.36
C TYR A 327 -3.15 20.45 0.12
N LEU A 328 -3.05 19.60 1.15
CA LEU A 328 -3.26 18.16 1.01
C LEU A 328 -4.71 17.84 0.70
N LEU A 329 -5.68 18.56 1.27
CA LEU A 329 -7.08 18.47 0.86
C LEU A 329 -7.27 18.79 -0.64
N TYR A 330 -6.70 19.88 -1.14
CA TYR A 330 -6.80 20.22 -2.57
C TYR A 330 -6.11 19.18 -3.46
N ARG A 331 -4.97 18.66 -3.03
CA ARG A 331 -4.32 17.54 -3.71
C ARG A 331 -5.20 16.30 -3.71
N GLN A 332 -5.87 16.01 -2.59
CA GLN A 332 -6.81 14.91 -2.49
C GLN A 332 -7.97 15.10 -3.47
N PHE A 333 -8.61 16.26 -3.51
CA PHE A 333 -9.62 16.60 -4.52
C PHE A 333 -9.11 16.35 -5.95
N ARG A 334 -7.89 16.81 -6.25
CA ARG A 334 -7.28 16.58 -7.57
C ARG A 334 -7.19 15.10 -7.93
N GLU A 335 -6.66 14.28 -7.02
CA GLU A 335 -6.50 12.85 -7.25
C GLU A 335 -7.85 12.12 -7.29
N LEU A 336 -8.84 12.53 -6.50
CA LEU A 336 -10.19 11.95 -6.53
C LEU A 336 -10.89 12.24 -7.85
N THR A 337 -10.81 13.47 -8.35
CA THR A 337 -11.39 13.82 -9.67
C THR A 337 -10.71 13.03 -10.79
N LYS A 338 -9.38 12.93 -10.80
CA LYS A 338 -8.66 12.10 -11.78
C LYS A 338 -9.07 10.62 -11.70
N ARG A 339 -9.21 10.11 -10.47
CA ARG A 339 -9.67 8.75 -10.23
C ARG A 339 -11.07 8.53 -10.78
N TYR A 340 -11.98 9.47 -10.55
CA TYR A 340 -13.34 9.44 -11.08
C TYR A 340 -13.38 9.50 -12.60
N ILE A 341 -12.64 10.40 -13.24
CA ILE A 341 -12.55 10.45 -14.72
C ILE A 341 -12.08 9.10 -15.28
N SER A 342 -11.07 8.50 -14.66
CA SER A 342 -10.52 7.22 -15.10
C SER A 342 -11.46 6.02 -14.89
N THR A 343 -12.29 6.03 -13.85
CA THR A 343 -13.12 4.86 -13.49
C THR A 343 -14.59 5.01 -13.88
N GLY A 344 -15.09 6.24 -13.96
CA GLY A 344 -16.52 6.56 -14.00
C GLY A 344 -17.28 6.13 -12.73
N ASP A 345 -16.59 5.70 -11.67
CA ASP A 345 -17.19 5.06 -10.50
C ASP A 345 -16.94 5.87 -9.23
N VAL A 346 -17.97 6.61 -8.81
CA VAL A 346 -17.97 7.42 -7.58
C VAL A 346 -17.85 6.54 -6.33
N GLY A 347 -18.50 5.37 -6.29
CA GLY A 347 -18.46 4.48 -5.14
C GLY A 347 -17.05 3.95 -4.88
N LEU A 348 -16.34 3.57 -5.94
CA LEU A 348 -14.94 3.14 -5.85
C LEU A 348 -14.04 4.27 -5.36
N VAL A 349 -14.25 5.50 -5.85
CA VAL A 349 -13.49 6.69 -5.41
C VAL A 349 -13.73 6.94 -3.92
N LYS A 350 -14.99 6.94 -3.46
CA LYS A 350 -15.36 7.14 -2.05
C LYS A 350 -14.78 6.06 -1.13
N TYR A 351 -14.70 4.81 -1.59
CA TYR A 351 -14.10 3.71 -0.84
C TYR A 351 -12.60 3.87 -0.60
N GLU A 352 -11.88 4.50 -1.54
CA GLU A 352 -10.43 4.72 -1.45
C GLU A 352 -10.06 5.90 -0.52
N VAL A 353 -11.02 6.76 -0.17
CA VAL A 353 -10.83 7.91 0.74
C VAL A 353 -10.64 7.45 2.18
N LYS A 354 -9.59 7.98 2.83
CA LYS A 354 -9.23 7.65 4.22
C LYS A 354 -9.33 8.82 5.19
N LYS A 355 -9.16 10.05 4.69
CA LYS A 355 -9.22 11.30 5.45
C LYS A 355 -10.20 12.23 4.75
N HIS A 356 -10.73 13.18 5.48
CA HIS A 356 -11.69 14.16 4.99
C HIS A 356 -12.91 13.55 4.29
N ARG A 357 -13.53 12.52 4.88
CA ARG A 357 -14.48 11.67 4.14
C ARG A 357 -15.71 12.45 3.78
N TYR A 358 -16.29 13.15 4.75
CA TYR A 358 -17.48 13.96 4.54
C TYR A 358 -17.27 14.94 3.40
N LEU A 359 -16.21 15.75 3.50
CA LEU A 359 -15.90 16.77 2.52
C LEU A 359 -15.56 16.19 1.14
N SER A 360 -14.80 15.09 1.09
CA SER A 360 -14.45 14.40 -0.16
C SER A 360 -15.64 13.77 -0.86
N TYR A 361 -16.60 13.27 -0.09
CA TYR A 361 -17.82 12.66 -0.62
C TYR A 361 -18.72 13.74 -1.22
N HIS A 362 -18.88 14.87 -0.52
CA HIS A 362 -19.58 16.03 -1.07
C HIS A 362 -18.89 16.60 -2.31
N TYR A 363 -17.56 16.70 -2.29
CA TYR A 363 -16.78 17.14 -3.44
C TYR A 363 -16.97 16.23 -4.66
N ILE A 364 -16.88 14.90 -4.48
CA ILE A 364 -16.99 13.99 -5.63
C ILE A 364 -18.41 13.92 -6.19
N ASP A 365 -19.44 14.08 -5.35
CA ASP A 365 -20.83 14.18 -5.80
C ASP A 365 -21.07 15.48 -6.60
N PHE A 366 -20.48 16.59 -6.14
CA PHE A 366 -20.47 17.85 -6.89
C PHE A 366 -19.78 17.70 -8.26
N VAL A 367 -18.59 17.09 -8.28
CA VAL A 367 -17.83 16.84 -9.52
C VAL A 367 -18.60 15.94 -10.50
N GLU A 368 -19.27 14.90 -10.00
CA GLU A 368 -20.11 14.02 -10.83
C GLU A 368 -21.24 14.82 -11.50
N GLY A 369 -21.91 15.72 -10.76
CA GLY A 369 -22.93 16.60 -11.32
C GLY A 369 -22.36 17.55 -12.36
N LEU A 370 -21.28 18.25 -12.01
CA LEU A 370 -20.61 19.23 -12.86
C LEU A 370 -20.18 18.63 -14.21
N PHE A 371 -19.56 17.44 -14.21
CA PHE A 371 -19.07 16.82 -15.44
C PHE A 371 -20.17 16.17 -16.29
N LYS A 372 -21.34 15.87 -15.70
CA LYS A 372 -22.52 15.47 -16.48
C LYS A 372 -23.12 16.66 -17.25
N GLU A 373 -23.10 17.84 -16.65
CA GLU A 373 -23.61 19.08 -17.25
C GLU A 373 -22.59 19.68 -18.24
N HIS A 374 -21.30 19.60 -17.92
CA HIS A 374 -20.19 20.15 -18.71
C HIS A 374 -19.12 19.08 -18.99
N PRO A 375 -19.34 18.17 -19.95
CA PRO A 375 -18.40 17.09 -20.27
C PRO A 375 -17.02 17.57 -20.75
N ASP A 376 -16.96 18.75 -21.37
CA ASP A 376 -15.73 19.39 -21.85
C ASP A 376 -14.75 19.71 -20.70
N MET A 377 -15.27 20.05 -19.51
CA MET A 377 -14.45 20.27 -18.32
C MET A 377 -13.73 19.00 -17.88
N ALA A 378 -14.35 17.82 -18.04
CA ALA A 378 -13.70 16.54 -17.70
C ALA A 378 -12.52 16.24 -18.63
N GLU A 379 -12.67 16.50 -19.94
CA GLU A 379 -11.59 16.34 -20.92
C GLU A 379 -10.42 17.29 -20.66
N GLN A 380 -10.71 18.55 -20.31
CA GLN A 380 -9.69 19.52 -19.92
C GLN A 380 -8.97 19.09 -18.64
N TYR A 381 -9.71 18.60 -17.65
CA TYR A 381 -9.17 18.15 -16.36
C TYR A 381 -8.23 16.95 -16.52
N GLU A 382 -8.56 16.00 -17.41
CA GLU A 382 -7.67 14.87 -17.75
C GLU A 382 -6.35 15.38 -18.34
N ARG A 383 -6.42 16.43 -19.15
CA ARG A 383 -5.27 17.19 -19.63
C ARG A 383 -4.73 18.15 -18.57
N GLY A 384 -5.08 18.07 -17.29
CA GLY A 384 -4.54 18.93 -16.24
C GLY A 384 -4.76 20.43 -16.46
N ILE A 385 -5.92 20.81 -17.01
CA ILE A 385 -6.41 22.18 -17.17
C ILE A 385 -7.77 22.26 -16.47
N GLY A 386 -8.06 23.36 -15.77
CA GLY A 386 -9.32 23.55 -15.03
C GLY A 386 -9.37 22.83 -13.67
N ILE A 387 -8.24 22.37 -13.15
CA ILE A 387 -8.14 21.74 -11.82
C ILE A 387 -8.51 22.73 -10.73
N ILE A 388 -7.88 23.90 -10.77
CA ILE A 388 -8.11 24.99 -9.84
C ILE A 388 -9.54 25.51 -10.01
N LYS A 389 -10.01 25.63 -11.26
CA LYS A 389 -11.36 26.09 -11.56
C LYS A 389 -12.45 25.20 -10.95
N VAL A 390 -12.33 23.87 -11.09
CA VAL A 390 -13.30 22.92 -10.49
C VAL A 390 -13.31 23.03 -8.96
N ARG A 391 -12.12 23.15 -8.34
CA ARG A 391 -12.02 23.41 -6.90
C ARG A 391 -12.73 24.71 -6.52
N GLU A 392 -12.51 25.80 -7.26
CA GLU A 392 -13.12 27.10 -6.98
C GLU A 392 -14.65 27.07 -7.11
N LEU A 393 -15.18 26.35 -8.11
CA LEU A 393 -16.62 26.16 -8.23
C LEU A 393 -17.19 25.40 -7.03
N PHE A 394 -16.45 24.41 -6.51
CA PHE A 394 -16.86 23.70 -5.30
C PHE A 394 -16.80 24.60 -4.05
N THR A 395 -15.75 25.42 -3.91
CA THR A 395 -15.66 26.34 -2.76
C THR A 395 -16.74 27.42 -2.80
N GLU A 396 -17.12 27.88 -3.98
CA GLU A 396 -18.28 28.75 -4.20
C GLU A 396 -19.59 28.04 -3.82
N TYR A 397 -19.79 26.80 -4.29
CA TYR A 397 -20.95 25.97 -3.94
C TYR A 397 -21.10 25.77 -2.42
N CYS A 398 -19.99 25.57 -1.69
CA CYS A 398 -19.99 25.41 -0.24
C CYS A 398 -20.02 26.74 0.54
N GLY A 399 -19.75 27.88 -0.10
CA GLY A 399 -19.60 29.18 0.57
C GLY A 399 -18.41 29.24 1.55
N LYS A 400 -17.40 28.38 1.39
CA LYS A 400 -16.23 28.24 2.29
C LYS A 400 -14.95 28.06 1.48
N ARG A 401 -13.81 28.56 1.98
CA ARG A 401 -12.51 28.52 1.28
C ARG A 401 -11.38 28.15 2.23
N GLY A 402 -10.27 27.64 1.69
CA GLY A 402 -9.06 27.41 2.49
C GLY A 402 -9.31 26.49 3.68
N MET A 403 -8.80 26.91 4.84
CA MET A 403 -8.97 26.20 6.11
C MET A 403 -10.44 26.11 6.56
N ASP A 404 -11.32 27.02 6.14
CA ASP A 404 -12.75 26.99 6.53
C ASP A 404 -13.47 25.75 6.00
N LEU A 405 -12.96 25.15 4.91
CA LEU A 405 -13.49 23.90 4.39
C LEU A 405 -13.33 22.75 5.40
N LEU A 406 -12.28 22.79 6.22
CA LEU A 406 -12.03 21.75 7.24
C LEU A 406 -13.05 21.80 8.38
N GLU A 407 -13.73 22.93 8.59
CA GLU A 407 -14.84 22.99 9.56
C GLU A 407 -15.99 22.08 9.15
N LEU A 408 -16.23 21.91 7.83
CA LEU A 408 -17.19 20.92 7.33
C LEU A 408 -16.72 19.50 7.61
N ASP A 409 -15.41 19.30 7.69
CA ASP A 409 -14.81 18.00 7.92
C ASP A 409 -14.73 17.60 9.40
N ALA A 410 -14.79 18.57 10.32
CA ALA A 410 -14.99 18.30 11.75
C ALA A 410 -16.30 17.55 12.07
N LEU A 411 -17.22 17.48 11.10
CA LEU A 411 -18.43 16.65 11.13
C LEU A 411 -18.15 15.15 10.89
N ASP A 412 -16.94 14.79 10.45
CA ASP A 412 -16.52 13.40 10.23
C ASP A 412 -16.33 12.70 11.58
N GLY A 413 -17.31 11.87 11.96
CA GLY A 413 -17.18 10.88 13.03
C GLY A 413 -17.43 11.33 14.48
N THR A 414 -17.80 12.58 14.75
CA THR A 414 -18.03 13.07 16.13
C THR A 414 -19.44 13.57 16.43
N VAL A 415 -20.27 13.82 15.41
CA VAL A 415 -21.65 14.28 15.56
C VAL A 415 -22.58 13.26 14.90
N GLU A 416 -23.58 12.76 15.63
CA GLU A 416 -24.72 12.06 15.03
C GLU A 416 -25.43 13.05 14.10
N MET A 417 -25.04 13.05 12.82
CA MET A 417 -25.65 13.92 11.84
C MET A 417 -27.09 13.45 11.57
N PRO A 418 -28.07 14.37 11.49
CA PRO A 418 -29.43 13.99 11.16
C PRO A 418 -29.47 13.36 9.77
N ILE A 419 -30.20 12.25 9.66
CA ILE A 419 -30.43 11.59 8.37
C ILE A 419 -31.32 12.51 7.53
N ASN A 420 -30.88 12.87 6.33
CA ASN A 420 -31.62 13.73 5.40
C ASN A 420 -32.06 13.03 4.10
N GLU A 421 -31.46 11.88 3.78
CA GLU A 421 -31.83 11.03 2.64
C GLU A 421 -31.88 9.57 3.09
N PHE A 422 -32.74 8.76 2.49
CA PHE A 422 -32.75 7.30 2.68
C PHE A 422 -32.51 6.57 1.36
N LYS A 423 -31.64 5.57 1.40
CA LYS A 423 -31.48 4.54 0.35
C LYS A 423 -32.15 3.24 0.80
N TYR A 424 -32.56 2.40 -0.15
CA TYR A 424 -33.36 1.20 0.13
C TYR A 424 -32.67 -0.08 -0.34
N VAL A 425 -32.70 -1.13 0.48
CA VAL A 425 -32.10 -2.43 0.16
C VAL A 425 -33.19 -3.51 0.19
N LEU A 426 -33.46 -4.12 -0.97
CA LEU A 426 -34.36 -5.26 -1.07
C LEU A 426 -33.60 -6.56 -0.78
N ILE A 427 -33.99 -7.25 0.29
CA ILE A 427 -33.30 -8.45 0.80
C ILE A 427 -34.27 -9.63 0.70
N PRO A 428 -34.00 -10.62 -0.16
CA PRO A 428 -34.87 -11.78 -0.23
C PRO A 428 -34.55 -12.77 0.89
N ILE A 429 -35.60 -13.39 1.44
CA ILE A 429 -35.50 -14.61 2.26
C ILE A 429 -36.13 -15.73 1.43
N ALA A 430 -35.29 -16.55 0.81
CA ALA A 430 -35.76 -17.63 -0.06
C ALA A 430 -34.75 -18.77 -0.19
N THR A 431 -35.22 -19.92 -0.68
CA THR A 431 -34.34 -21.01 -1.14
C THR A 431 -34.02 -20.88 -2.64
N ILE A 432 -33.23 -21.82 -3.17
CA ILE A 432 -32.92 -21.87 -4.61
C ILE A 432 -34.20 -22.18 -5.40
N GLY A 433 -34.38 -21.54 -6.56
CA GLY A 433 -35.52 -21.79 -7.44
C GLY A 433 -36.81 -21.01 -7.14
N CYS A 434 -36.87 -20.25 -6.03
CA CYS A 434 -38.07 -19.46 -5.68
C CYS A 434 -38.41 -18.32 -6.66
N GLY A 435 -37.50 -17.95 -7.55
CA GLY A 435 -37.72 -16.89 -8.55
C GLY A 435 -37.13 -15.52 -8.22
N LYS A 436 -36.33 -15.40 -7.15
CA LYS A 436 -35.65 -14.15 -6.70
C LYS A 436 -35.06 -13.32 -7.84
N THR A 437 -34.08 -13.88 -8.55
CA THR A 437 -33.36 -13.19 -9.63
C THR A 437 -34.29 -12.74 -10.74
N THR A 438 -35.29 -13.55 -11.09
CA THR A 438 -36.27 -13.19 -12.12
C THR A 438 -37.18 -12.06 -11.65
N THR A 439 -37.65 -12.10 -10.41
CA THR A 439 -38.45 -11.02 -9.82
C THR A 439 -37.64 -9.72 -9.74
N PHE A 440 -36.41 -9.75 -9.25
CA PHE A 440 -35.54 -8.56 -9.16
C PHE A 440 -35.13 -8.03 -10.53
N GLN A 441 -34.83 -8.89 -11.50
CA GLN A 441 -34.53 -8.45 -12.86
C GLN A 441 -35.75 -7.82 -13.54
N THR A 442 -36.94 -8.41 -13.36
CA THR A 442 -38.20 -7.83 -13.86
C THR A 442 -38.44 -6.45 -13.25
N LEU A 443 -38.16 -6.30 -11.95
CA LEU A 443 -38.26 -5.02 -11.26
C LEU A 443 -37.29 -4.00 -11.87
N VAL A 444 -36.00 -4.33 -11.99
CA VAL A 444 -34.95 -3.45 -12.53
C VAL A 444 -35.28 -3.00 -13.96
N ASP A 445 -35.70 -3.92 -14.82
CA ASP A 445 -36.01 -3.64 -16.23
C ASP A 445 -37.30 -2.80 -16.41
N SER A 446 -38.14 -2.70 -15.39
CA SER A 446 -39.40 -1.93 -15.42
C SER A 446 -39.22 -0.44 -15.14
N PHE A 447 -38.02 -0.02 -14.72
CA PHE A 447 -37.71 1.35 -14.32
C PHE A 447 -36.54 1.94 -15.13
N PRO A 448 -36.35 3.28 -15.11
CA PRO A 448 -35.23 3.91 -15.76
C PRO A 448 -33.87 3.31 -15.34
N PRO A 449 -32.92 3.14 -16.28
CA PRO A 449 -31.59 2.62 -15.96
C PRO A 449 -30.92 3.40 -14.84
N GLY A 450 -30.39 2.68 -13.85
CA GLY A 450 -29.68 3.24 -12.71
C GLY A 450 -30.55 3.67 -11.52
N LEU A 451 -31.89 3.61 -11.60
CA LEU A 451 -32.74 3.86 -10.42
C LEU A 451 -32.65 2.71 -9.39
N ILE A 452 -32.71 1.48 -9.92
CA ILE A 452 -32.67 0.24 -9.14
C ILE A 452 -31.44 -0.56 -9.56
N GLY A 453 -30.49 -0.70 -8.65
CA GLY A 453 -29.32 -1.55 -8.84
C GLY A 453 -29.61 -3.02 -8.57
N HIS A 454 -28.86 -3.93 -9.19
CA HIS A 454 -29.02 -5.37 -9.01
C HIS A 454 -27.69 -6.07 -8.76
N VAL A 455 -27.46 -6.48 -7.51
CA VAL A 455 -26.23 -7.17 -7.11
C VAL A 455 -26.53 -8.65 -6.86
N GLN A 456 -25.99 -9.51 -7.72
CA GLN A 456 -26.15 -10.96 -7.62
C GLN A 456 -24.95 -11.60 -6.93
N ASN A 457 -25.18 -12.27 -5.81
CA ASN A 457 -24.12 -12.99 -5.09
C ASN A 457 -23.46 -14.07 -5.97
N ASP A 458 -24.20 -14.64 -6.93
CA ASP A 458 -23.69 -15.65 -7.86
C ASP A 458 -22.68 -15.09 -8.87
N ASN A 459 -22.70 -13.78 -9.18
CA ASN A 459 -21.70 -13.10 -10.02
C ASN A 459 -20.39 -12.77 -9.29
N ILE A 460 -20.37 -12.79 -7.95
CA ILE A 460 -19.20 -12.34 -7.19
C ILE A 460 -18.19 -13.47 -7.03
N GLY A 461 -17.05 -13.35 -7.70
CA GLY A 461 -15.92 -14.26 -7.55
C GLY A 461 -15.43 -14.32 -6.09
N SER A 462 -15.06 -15.50 -5.62
CA SER A 462 -14.64 -15.75 -4.23
C SER A 462 -13.36 -15.03 -3.77
N LYS A 463 -12.64 -14.39 -4.70
CA LYS A 463 -11.44 -13.57 -4.47
C LYS A 463 -11.65 -12.07 -4.70
N SER A 464 -12.87 -11.65 -5.03
CA SER A 464 -13.20 -10.24 -5.25
C SER A 464 -12.85 -9.42 -4.01
N LYS A 465 -12.16 -8.29 -4.19
CA LYS A 465 -11.85 -7.33 -3.12
C LYS A 465 -13.13 -6.73 -2.50
N PHE A 466 -14.28 -6.86 -3.19
CA PHE A 466 -15.59 -6.40 -2.74
C PHE A 466 -16.34 -7.55 -2.06
N LYS A 467 -16.64 -7.39 -0.76
CA LYS A 467 -17.63 -8.25 -0.09
C LYS A 467 -19.00 -7.99 -0.73
N PHE A 468 -19.90 -8.97 -0.80
CA PHE A 468 -21.22 -8.82 -1.45
C PHE A 468 -22.01 -7.57 -1.01
N VAL A 469 -21.94 -7.22 0.28
CA VAL A 469 -22.53 -5.98 0.82
C VAL A 469 -21.80 -4.72 0.34
N ASP A 470 -20.48 -4.76 0.19
CA ASP A 470 -19.70 -3.65 -0.37
C ASP A 470 -20.13 -3.35 -1.80
N SER A 471 -20.43 -4.38 -2.60
CA SER A 471 -20.98 -4.20 -3.94
C SER A 471 -22.37 -3.56 -3.91
N CYS A 472 -23.22 -3.91 -2.94
CA CYS A 472 -24.52 -3.26 -2.77
C CYS A 472 -24.37 -1.78 -2.36
N LEU A 473 -23.43 -1.49 -1.45
CA LEU A 473 -23.14 -0.13 -1.00
C LEU A 473 -22.50 0.72 -2.11
N ASN A 474 -21.64 0.13 -2.94
CA ASN A 474 -21.08 0.79 -4.13
C ASN A 474 -22.17 1.17 -5.12
N GLU A 475 -23.09 0.23 -5.37
CA GLU A 475 -24.25 0.48 -6.25
C GLU A 475 -25.13 1.62 -5.72
N LEU A 476 -25.36 1.67 -4.40
CA LEU A 476 -26.10 2.76 -3.74
C LEU A 476 -25.35 4.10 -3.70
N ALA A 477 -24.02 4.09 -3.92
CA ALA A 477 -23.22 5.31 -3.90
C ALA A 477 -23.37 6.15 -5.19
N HIS A 478 -23.93 5.57 -6.26
CA HIS A 478 -24.28 6.31 -7.46
C HIS A 478 -25.47 7.24 -7.21
N SER A 479 -25.37 8.49 -7.67
CA SER A 479 -26.41 9.52 -7.46
C SER A 479 -27.82 9.13 -7.93
N LYS A 480 -27.92 8.34 -9.00
CA LYS A 480 -29.20 7.88 -9.56
C LYS A 480 -29.83 6.70 -8.79
N THR A 481 -29.01 5.91 -8.09
CA THR A 481 -29.48 4.69 -7.44
C THR A 481 -30.17 5.03 -6.13
N GLN A 482 -31.43 4.62 -6.02
CA GLN A 482 -32.23 4.78 -4.80
C GLN A 482 -32.51 3.44 -4.12
N ILE A 483 -32.57 2.36 -4.92
CA ILE A 483 -32.88 1.01 -4.45
C ILE A 483 -31.80 0.06 -4.94
N VAL A 484 -31.37 -0.91 -4.11
CA VAL A 484 -30.53 -2.03 -4.54
C VAL A 484 -31.17 -3.38 -4.21
N CYS A 485 -31.26 -4.24 -5.21
CA CYS A 485 -31.66 -5.64 -5.09
C CYS A 485 -30.45 -6.47 -4.62
N CYS A 486 -30.48 -6.90 -3.36
CA CYS A 486 -29.45 -7.70 -2.71
C CYS A 486 -29.69 -9.20 -2.95
N ASP A 487 -29.46 -9.67 -4.18
CA ASP A 487 -29.83 -11.04 -4.62
C ASP A 487 -28.89 -12.13 -4.05
N ARG A 488 -29.25 -12.57 -2.84
CA ARG A 488 -28.69 -13.73 -2.12
C ARG A 488 -29.80 -14.43 -1.35
N ASN A 489 -29.75 -15.75 -1.16
CA ASN A 489 -30.85 -16.50 -0.53
C ASN A 489 -31.26 -16.02 0.88
N ASN A 490 -30.29 -15.70 1.75
CA ASN A 490 -30.49 -15.28 3.15
C ASN A 490 -31.44 -16.18 3.97
N HIS A 491 -31.53 -17.46 3.60
CA HIS A 491 -32.41 -18.47 4.19
C HIS A 491 -32.09 -18.80 5.65
N MET A 492 -30.86 -18.53 6.11
CA MET A 492 -30.42 -18.78 7.49
C MET A 492 -30.37 -17.47 8.29
N TRP A 493 -30.69 -17.57 9.59
CA TRP A 493 -30.57 -16.48 10.57
C TRP A 493 -29.17 -15.85 10.58
N ARG A 494 -28.11 -16.68 10.64
CA ARG A 494 -26.71 -16.24 10.62
C ARG A 494 -26.36 -15.43 9.37
N GLU A 495 -26.92 -15.79 8.21
CA GLU A 495 -26.67 -15.06 6.95
C GLU A 495 -27.26 -13.65 7.00
N ARG A 496 -28.44 -13.51 7.61
CA ARG A 496 -29.10 -12.22 7.82
C ARG A 496 -28.33 -11.37 8.82
N THR A 497 -27.88 -11.93 9.94
CA THR A 497 -27.05 -11.22 10.93
C THR A 497 -25.79 -10.66 10.27
N GLN A 498 -25.05 -11.51 9.55
CA GLN A 498 -23.85 -11.10 8.83
C GLN A 498 -24.12 -10.00 7.80
N LEU A 499 -25.29 -10.01 7.16
CA LEU A 499 -25.67 -9.00 6.19
C LEU A 499 -25.83 -7.64 6.86
N PHE A 500 -26.65 -7.55 7.91
CA PHE A 500 -26.84 -6.28 8.65
C PHE A 500 -25.53 -5.76 9.25
N ASP A 501 -24.74 -6.62 9.90
CA ASP A 501 -23.47 -6.22 10.52
C ASP A 501 -22.49 -5.67 9.47
N ASN A 502 -22.46 -6.26 8.28
CA ASN A 502 -21.61 -5.75 7.19
C ASN A 502 -22.12 -4.41 6.65
N PHE A 503 -23.44 -4.21 6.51
CA PHE A 503 -23.98 -2.92 6.09
C PHE A 503 -23.64 -1.84 7.11
N GLU A 504 -23.83 -2.13 8.39
CA GLU A 504 -23.49 -1.23 9.50
C GLU A 504 -21.99 -0.86 9.52
N THR A 505 -21.12 -1.87 9.42
CA THR A 505 -19.66 -1.68 9.46
C THR A 505 -19.10 -0.96 8.23
N ASN A 506 -19.68 -1.21 7.05
CA ASN A 506 -19.12 -0.74 5.78
C ASN A 506 -19.83 0.47 5.20
N LYS A 507 -21.03 0.85 5.68
CA LYS A 507 -21.83 1.98 5.17
C LYS A 507 -20.98 3.23 4.90
N LEU A 508 -20.26 3.68 5.91
CA LEU A 508 -19.50 4.94 5.83
C LEU A 508 -18.39 4.90 4.77
N LYS A 509 -17.97 3.72 4.30
CA LYS A 509 -16.97 3.57 3.22
C LYS A 509 -17.49 3.99 1.86
N PHE A 510 -18.81 4.05 1.69
CA PHE A 510 -19.44 4.30 0.41
C PHE A 510 -20.43 5.46 0.47
N LEU A 511 -21.11 5.64 1.61
CA LEU A 511 -22.18 6.59 1.79
C LEU A 511 -21.84 7.62 2.87
N LEU A 512 -22.41 8.82 2.73
CA LEU A 512 -22.32 9.89 3.73
C LEU A 512 -23.00 9.47 5.05
N PRO A 513 -22.56 10.01 6.20
CA PRO A 513 -23.23 9.79 7.49
C PRO A 513 -24.72 10.16 7.48
N THR A 514 -25.09 11.21 6.73
CA THR A 514 -26.45 11.75 6.59
C THR A 514 -27.39 10.87 5.75
N VAL A 515 -26.87 9.86 5.05
CA VAL A 515 -27.69 8.94 4.24
C VAL A 515 -28.08 7.75 5.09
N GLY A 516 -29.36 7.56 5.38
CA GLY A 516 -29.90 6.37 6.04
C GLY A 516 -30.06 5.19 5.06
N ILE A 517 -30.12 3.97 5.59
CA ILE A 517 -30.48 2.79 4.81
C ILE A 517 -31.73 2.17 5.42
N LYS A 518 -32.75 1.92 4.59
CA LYS A 518 -33.93 1.13 4.95
C LYS A 518 -33.85 -0.27 4.34
N PHE A 519 -34.09 -1.28 5.16
CA PHE A 519 -34.02 -2.69 4.78
C PHE A 519 -35.43 -3.26 4.56
N ILE A 520 -35.69 -3.74 3.35
CA ILE A 520 -36.99 -4.28 2.95
C ILE A 520 -36.84 -5.78 2.72
N CYS A 521 -37.56 -6.57 3.51
CA CYS A 521 -37.58 -8.03 3.37
C CYS A 521 -38.55 -8.45 2.26
N CYS A 522 -38.02 -9.11 1.24
CA CYS A 522 -38.80 -9.83 0.22
C CYS A 522 -38.91 -11.30 0.65
N ASN A 523 -39.93 -11.62 1.45
CA ASN A 523 -40.11 -12.95 2.04
C ASN A 523 -40.83 -13.87 1.04
N PHE A 524 -40.12 -14.85 0.46
CA PHE A 524 -40.71 -15.80 -0.48
C PHE A 524 -41.38 -16.95 0.29
N VAL A 525 -42.71 -16.89 0.38
CA VAL A 525 -43.53 -17.80 1.15
C VAL A 525 -44.08 -18.91 0.26
N SER A 526 -44.11 -20.11 0.82
CA SER A 526 -44.80 -21.27 0.27
C SER A 526 -45.73 -21.84 1.34
N PRO A 527 -46.84 -22.50 0.98
CA PRO A 527 -47.77 -23.10 1.94
C PRO A 527 -47.09 -24.15 2.84
N ASP A 528 -46.19 -24.93 2.24
CA ASP A 528 -45.44 -26.00 2.89
C ASP A 528 -44.11 -26.27 2.13
N ASP A 529 -43.26 -27.14 2.69
CA ASP A 529 -41.96 -27.48 2.10
C ASP A 529 -42.06 -28.45 0.91
N GLU A 530 -43.13 -29.23 0.79
CA GLU A 530 -43.37 -30.14 -0.35
C GLU A 530 -43.77 -29.33 -1.60
N THR A 531 -44.70 -28.38 -1.45
CA THR A 531 -45.06 -27.41 -2.49
C THR A 531 -43.83 -26.60 -2.91
N ARG A 532 -43.02 -26.13 -1.94
CA ARG A 532 -41.75 -25.44 -2.23
C ARG A 532 -40.81 -26.33 -3.04
N TRP A 533 -40.63 -27.59 -2.63
CA TRP A 533 -39.77 -28.53 -3.31
C TRP A 533 -40.24 -28.75 -4.75
N ASN A 534 -41.51 -29.09 -4.96
CA ASN A 534 -42.06 -29.39 -6.29
C ASN A 534 -41.92 -28.19 -7.25
N VAL A 535 -42.32 -27.00 -6.80
CA VAL A 535 -42.23 -25.78 -7.62
C VAL A 535 -40.77 -25.42 -7.93
N THR A 536 -39.91 -25.40 -6.93
CA THR A 536 -38.50 -25.00 -7.13
C THR A 536 -37.73 -26.04 -7.91
N TYR A 537 -37.98 -27.33 -7.70
CA TYR A 537 -37.33 -28.44 -8.39
C TYR A 537 -37.70 -28.44 -9.88
N ASN A 538 -39.00 -28.34 -10.20
CA ASN A 538 -39.47 -28.26 -11.58
C ASN A 538 -38.87 -27.04 -12.31
N ARG A 539 -38.74 -25.89 -11.62
CA ARG A 539 -38.11 -24.68 -12.18
C ARG A 539 -36.61 -24.84 -12.43
N VAL A 540 -35.87 -25.49 -11.52
CA VAL A 540 -34.42 -25.73 -11.67
C VAL A 540 -34.16 -26.75 -12.79
N VAL A 541 -34.94 -27.83 -12.86
CA VAL A 541 -34.84 -28.84 -13.92
C VAL A 541 -35.18 -28.25 -15.29
N LYS A 542 -36.28 -27.48 -15.40
CA LYS A 542 -36.69 -26.83 -16.66
C LYS A 542 -35.68 -25.78 -17.15
N ARG A 543 -34.92 -25.16 -16.25
CA ARG A 543 -33.83 -24.22 -16.59
C ARG A 543 -32.56 -24.91 -17.11
N GLY A 544 -32.35 -26.18 -16.78
CA GLY A 544 -31.23 -26.97 -17.30
C GLY A 544 -29.87 -26.26 -17.15
N ASN A 545 -29.06 -26.27 -18.22
CA ASN A 545 -27.74 -25.64 -18.28
C ASN A 545 -27.75 -24.09 -18.19
N ASN A 546 -28.92 -23.44 -18.21
CA ASN A 546 -29.04 -21.99 -18.07
C ASN A 546 -29.07 -21.54 -16.59
N HIS A 547 -29.02 -22.47 -15.63
CA HIS A 547 -28.90 -22.13 -14.22
C HIS A 547 -27.45 -21.79 -13.85
N GLN A 548 -27.23 -20.58 -13.33
CA GLN A 548 -25.92 -19.97 -13.13
C GLN A 548 -24.92 -20.78 -12.30
N SER A 549 -25.41 -21.52 -11.30
CA SER A 549 -24.59 -22.23 -10.32
C SER A 549 -24.79 -23.76 -10.33
N ILE A 550 -25.78 -24.30 -11.06
CA ILE A 550 -26.16 -25.73 -11.00
C ILE A 550 -26.29 -26.25 -12.44
N LYS A 551 -25.40 -27.16 -12.86
CA LYS A 551 -25.49 -27.84 -14.16
C LYS A 551 -26.17 -29.19 -13.97
N SER A 552 -27.27 -29.44 -14.67
CA SER A 552 -28.10 -30.64 -14.49
C SER A 552 -27.93 -31.70 -15.59
N GLU A 553 -26.75 -31.80 -16.21
CA GLU A 553 -26.48 -32.82 -17.24
C GLU A 553 -26.27 -34.22 -16.63
N GLY A 554 -26.97 -35.21 -17.17
CA GLY A 554 -26.92 -36.62 -16.78
C GLY A 554 -27.53 -36.91 -15.40
N ASP A 555 -27.75 -38.19 -15.10
CA ASP A 555 -28.36 -38.63 -13.83
C ASP A 555 -27.60 -38.09 -12.60
N LYS A 556 -26.27 -37.98 -12.71
CA LYS A 556 -25.39 -37.43 -11.66
C LYS A 556 -25.56 -35.92 -11.44
N GLY A 557 -25.87 -35.14 -12.48
CA GLY A 557 -26.11 -33.69 -12.37
C GLY A 557 -27.46 -33.39 -11.71
N VAL A 558 -28.47 -34.21 -11.99
CA VAL A 558 -29.80 -34.13 -11.35
C VAL A 558 -29.73 -34.50 -9.87
N GLU A 559 -28.98 -35.54 -9.51
CA GLU A 559 -28.76 -35.92 -8.10
C GLU A 559 -28.01 -34.83 -7.32
N LEU A 560 -26.99 -34.22 -7.91
CA LEU A 560 -26.26 -33.11 -7.29
C LEU A 560 -27.14 -31.88 -7.09
N ALA A 561 -27.98 -31.54 -8.07
CA ALA A 561 -28.97 -30.46 -7.95
C ALA A 561 -29.94 -30.72 -6.79
N LYS A 562 -30.46 -31.95 -6.67
CA LYS A 562 -31.33 -32.36 -5.55
C LYS A 562 -30.61 -32.22 -4.21
N ALA A 563 -29.36 -32.70 -4.10
CA ALA A 563 -28.59 -32.61 -2.86
C ALA A 563 -28.34 -31.16 -2.42
N ILE A 564 -28.01 -30.28 -3.37
CA ILE A 564 -27.82 -28.85 -3.09
C ILE A 564 -29.13 -28.21 -2.63
N MET A 565 -30.22 -28.42 -3.37
CA MET A 565 -31.53 -27.84 -3.03
C MET A 565 -32.03 -28.31 -1.67
N ASN A 566 -31.91 -29.61 -1.37
CA ASN A 566 -32.21 -30.16 -0.05
C ASN A 566 -31.39 -29.49 1.05
N GLY A 567 -30.11 -29.23 0.78
CA GLY A 567 -29.25 -28.49 1.71
C GLY A 567 -29.73 -27.07 2.01
N PHE A 568 -30.41 -26.38 1.09
CA PHE A 568 -30.99 -25.05 1.34
C PHE A 568 -32.33 -25.15 2.08
N ILE A 569 -33.16 -26.13 1.75
CA ILE A 569 -34.47 -26.31 2.41
C ILE A 569 -34.28 -26.77 3.86
N ASN A 570 -33.43 -27.77 4.11
CA ASN A 570 -33.19 -28.29 5.46
C ASN A 570 -32.57 -27.26 6.42
N ARG A 571 -31.90 -26.24 5.89
CA ARG A 571 -31.31 -25.14 6.67
C ARG A 571 -32.16 -23.87 6.65
N TYR A 572 -33.30 -23.88 5.97
CA TYR A 572 -34.18 -22.72 5.90
C TYR A 572 -34.73 -22.41 7.29
N GLN A 573 -34.63 -21.15 7.69
CA GLN A 573 -35.13 -20.63 8.95
C GLN A 573 -36.12 -19.51 8.66
N PRO A 574 -37.44 -19.71 8.94
CA PRO A 574 -38.48 -18.73 8.66
C PRO A 574 -38.16 -17.36 9.25
N LEU A 575 -38.68 -16.31 8.59
CA LEU A 575 -38.65 -14.94 9.08
C LEU A 575 -39.34 -14.85 10.46
N ASN A 576 -38.73 -14.15 11.41
CA ASN A 576 -39.35 -13.85 12.69
C ASN A 576 -39.03 -12.42 13.14
N THR A 577 -39.89 -11.46 12.79
CA THR A 577 -39.73 -10.02 13.07
C THR A 577 -39.75 -9.65 14.55
N ARG A 578 -40.09 -10.58 15.46
CA ARG A 578 -40.05 -10.34 16.91
C ARG A 578 -38.65 -10.48 17.52
N ARG A 579 -37.65 -10.90 16.73
CA ARG A 579 -36.27 -11.10 17.23
C ARG A 579 -35.23 -10.60 16.24
N GLN A 580 -34.06 -10.25 16.77
CA GLN A 580 -32.88 -9.93 15.96
C GLN A 580 -32.41 -11.15 15.13
N PRO A 581 -31.91 -10.94 13.91
CA PRO A 581 -31.79 -9.66 13.20
C PRO A 581 -33.04 -9.29 12.40
N ASP A 582 -34.05 -10.16 12.34
CA ASP A 582 -35.23 -9.99 11.48
C ASP A 582 -36.11 -8.80 11.92
N SER A 583 -36.00 -8.36 13.18
CA SER A 583 -36.59 -7.12 13.68
C SER A 583 -35.95 -5.85 13.11
N LYS A 584 -34.80 -5.95 12.41
CA LYS A 584 -34.13 -4.81 11.74
C LYS A 584 -34.71 -4.50 10.36
N PHE A 585 -35.67 -5.27 9.86
CA PHE A 585 -36.37 -4.93 8.61
C PHE A 585 -37.40 -3.83 8.85
N ASP A 586 -37.32 -2.75 8.06
CA ASP A 586 -38.26 -1.63 8.09
C ASP A 586 -39.60 -1.99 7.45
N LEU A 587 -39.58 -2.88 6.45
CA LEU A 587 -40.78 -3.35 5.74
C LEU A 587 -40.63 -4.84 5.38
N VAL A 588 -41.72 -5.60 5.50
CA VAL A 588 -41.80 -7.00 5.06
C VAL A 588 -42.87 -7.15 3.99
N ILE A 589 -42.46 -7.68 2.84
CA ILE A 589 -43.33 -7.98 1.70
C ILE A 589 -43.35 -9.50 1.52
N ASN A 590 -44.52 -10.12 1.70
CA ASN A 590 -44.71 -11.54 1.47
C ASN A 590 -44.98 -11.79 0.00
N LEU A 591 -44.18 -12.67 -0.61
CA LEU A 591 -44.16 -12.99 -2.03
C LEU A 591 -44.50 -14.46 -2.23
N GLU A 592 -45.28 -14.77 -3.25
CA GLU A 592 -45.81 -16.13 -3.45
C GLU A 592 -44.86 -16.98 -4.31
N VAL A 593 -44.64 -18.22 -3.87
CA VAL A 593 -43.94 -19.26 -4.63
C VAL A 593 -44.93 -20.32 -5.12
N SER A 594 -45.57 -20.05 -6.27
CA SER A 594 -46.56 -20.93 -6.90
C SER A 594 -46.20 -21.30 -8.35
N GLU A 595 -46.93 -22.21 -8.98
CA GLU A 595 -46.72 -22.56 -10.39
C GLU A 595 -47.20 -21.44 -11.32
N ASN A 596 -46.49 -21.24 -12.45
CA ASN A 596 -46.76 -20.23 -13.50
C ASN A 596 -46.72 -18.76 -13.07
N ARG A 597 -45.80 -17.97 -13.67
CA ARG A 597 -45.73 -16.49 -13.62
C ARG A 597 -45.65 -15.80 -12.25
N SER A 598 -45.57 -16.52 -11.12
CA SER A 598 -45.50 -15.91 -9.78
C SER A 598 -44.40 -14.84 -9.61
N SER A 599 -43.29 -14.92 -10.36
CA SER A 599 -42.23 -13.88 -10.35
C SER A 599 -42.68 -12.51 -10.87
N LEU A 600 -43.58 -12.47 -11.86
CA LEU A 600 -44.19 -11.25 -12.40
C LEU A 600 -45.10 -10.60 -11.37
N ASP A 601 -46.01 -11.39 -10.80
CA ASP A 601 -46.95 -10.91 -9.77
C ASP A 601 -46.20 -10.41 -8.54
N ASN A 602 -45.14 -11.11 -8.13
CA ASN A 602 -44.26 -10.66 -7.06
C ASN A 602 -43.60 -9.30 -7.35
N ALA A 603 -43.19 -9.02 -8.60
CA ALA A 603 -42.63 -7.72 -8.96
C ALA A 603 -43.68 -6.61 -8.83
N LYS A 604 -44.93 -6.88 -9.22
CA LYS A 604 -46.07 -5.95 -9.04
C LYS A 604 -46.39 -5.70 -7.58
N VAL A 605 -46.40 -6.76 -6.76
CA VAL A 605 -46.62 -6.66 -5.30
C VAL A 605 -45.54 -5.81 -4.64
N ILE A 606 -44.27 -6.00 -5.01
CA ILE A 606 -43.16 -5.17 -4.52
C ILE A 606 -43.42 -3.70 -4.86
N VAL A 607 -43.69 -3.36 -6.13
CA VAL A 607 -43.92 -1.97 -6.54
C VAL A 607 -45.12 -1.35 -5.82
N SER A 608 -46.23 -2.08 -5.72
CA SER A 608 -47.43 -1.61 -5.02
C SER A 608 -47.13 -1.27 -3.55
N LYS A 609 -46.44 -2.17 -2.84
CA LYS A 609 -46.07 -1.98 -1.44
C LYS A 609 -45.04 -0.87 -1.23
N LEU A 610 -44.06 -0.74 -2.14
CA LEU A 610 -43.11 0.37 -2.09
C LEU A 610 -43.80 1.72 -2.30
N ASN A 611 -44.75 1.80 -3.22
CA ASN A 611 -45.49 3.03 -3.49
C ASN A 611 -46.46 3.41 -2.35
N GLU A 612 -47.03 2.41 -1.67
CA GLU A 612 -47.88 2.60 -0.47
C GLU A 612 -47.08 3.13 0.73
N GLU A 613 -45.96 2.49 1.06
CA GLU A 613 -45.18 2.80 2.27
C GLU A 613 -44.19 3.96 2.07
N TYR A 614 -43.69 4.15 0.85
CA TYR A 614 -42.72 5.19 0.50
C TYR A 614 -43.19 5.99 -0.73
N PRO A 615 -44.22 6.84 -0.59
CA PRO A 615 -44.71 7.67 -1.69
C PRO A 615 -43.59 8.55 -2.27
N GLY A 616 -43.45 8.55 -3.60
CA GLY A 616 -42.43 9.33 -4.31
C GLY A 616 -41.08 8.64 -4.48
N LEU A 617 -40.87 7.45 -3.89
CA LEU A 617 -39.65 6.66 -4.14
C LEU A 617 -39.56 6.18 -5.60
N LEU A 618 -40.69 5.76 -6.17
CA LEU A 618 -40.78 5.30 -7.55
C LEU A 618 -41.39 6.42 -8.41
N PRO A 619 -40.84 6.70 -9.61
CA PRO A 619 -41.30 7.81 -10.45
C PRO A 619 -42.69 7.59 -11.05
N TYR A 620 -43.07 6.33 -11.27
CA TYR A 620 -44.37 5.92 -11.80
C TYR A 620 -44.64 4.45 -11.45
N ILE A 621 -45.89 4.01 -11.61
CA ILE A 621 -46.26 2.59 -11.56
C ILE A 621 -46.24 2.04 -13.00
N PRO A 622 -45.42 1.02 -13.31
CA PRO A 622 -45.37 0.44 -14.66
C PRO A 622 -46.72 -0.11 -15.11
N THR A 623 -46.99 -0.02 -16.41
CA THR A 623 -48.17 -0.61 -17.04
C THR A 623 -48.05 -2.13 -17.15
N GLU A 624 -49.17 -2.81 -17.35
CA GLU A 624 -49.21 -4.26 -17.58
C GLU A 624 -48.31 -4.71 -18.74
N SER A 625 -48.27 -3.95 -19.84
CA SER A 625 -47.39 -4.25 -20.99
C SER A 625 -45.91 -4.14 -20.62
N GLN A 626 -45.54 -3.09 -19.87
CA GLN A 626 -44.15 -2.88 -19.46
C GLN A 626 -43.66 -3.98 -18.51
N TYR A 627 -44.50 -4.38 -17.55
CA TYR A 627 -44.19 -5.51 -16.68
C TYR A 627 -43.99 -6.80 -17.47
N GLU A 628 -44.84 -7.05 -18.47
CA GLU A 628 -44.74 -8.26 -19.29
C GLU A 628 -43.47 -8.26 -20.14
N GLU A 629 -43.15 -7.16 -20.82
CA GLU A 629 -41.92 -7.02 -21.60
C GLU A 629 -40.67 -7.25 -20.73
N SER A 630 -40.63 -6.63 -19.54
CA SER A 630 -39.54 -6.80 -18.57
C SER A 630 -39.43 -8.23 -18.06
N PHE A 631 -40.57 -8.89 -17.81
CA PHE A 631 -40.57 -10.28 -17.36
C PHE A 631 -40.09 -11.24 -18.45
N GLN A 632 -40.50 -11.03 -19.70
CA GLN A 632 -39.99 -11.81 -20.83
C GLN A 632 -38.48 -11.63 -21.02
N ARG A 633 -37.96 -10.39 -20.89
CA ARG A 633 -36.51 -10.14 -20.88
C ARG A 633 -35.80 -10.88 -19.74
N ALA A 634 -36.36 -10.84 -18.53
CA ALA A 634 -35.81 -11.54 -17.37
C ALA A 634 -35.84 -13.08 -17.50
N LEU A 635 -36.79 -13.64 -18.26
CA LEU A 635 -36.84 -15.08 -18.58
C LEU A 635 -35.82 -15.50 -19.64
N LEU A 636 -35.53 -14.62 -20.60
CA LEU A 636 -34.55 -14.83 -21.67
C LEU A 636 -33.10 -14.54 -21.23
N TYR A 637 -32.92 -13.95 -20.04
CA TYR A 637 -31.61 -13.62 -19.49
C TYR A 637 -30.76 -14.87 -19.24
N THR A 638 -29.63 -14.98 -19.93
CA THR A 638 -28.58 -15.98 -19.67
C THR A 638 -27.46 -15.36 -18.83
N PRO A 639 -27.06 -15.96 -17.70
CA PRO A 639 -26.02 -15.41 -16.84
C PRO A 639 -24.64 -15.39 -17.53
N THR A 640 -23.91 -14.29 -17.38
CA THR A 640 -22.58 -14.06 -17.98
C THR A 640 -21.42 -14.75 -17.23
N PHE A 641 -21.66 -15.24 -16.00
CA PHE A 641 -20.65 -15.87 -15.15
C PHE A 641 -21.18 -17.17 -14.54
N THR A 642 -20.58 -18.33 -14.86
CA THR A 642 -20.99 -19.64 -14.30
C THR A 642 -20.09 -20.02 -13.12
N LYS A 643 -20.64 -20.15 -11.91
CA LYS A 643 -19.90 -20.70 -10.76
C LYS A 643 -19.94 -22.22 -10.82
N ILE A 644 -18.78 -22.87 -10.89
CA ILE A 644 -18.67 -24.31 -10.67
C ILE A 644 -18.77 -24.53 -9.15
N ILE A 645 -19.90 -25.05 -8.68
CA ILE A 645 -20.03 -25.51 -7.29
C ILE A 645 -19.15 -26.76 -7.13
N PRO A 646 -18.09 -26.74 -6.31
CA PRO A 646 -17.29 -27.93 -6.07
C PRO A 646 -18.12 -28.96 -5.32
N ASN A 647 -18.04 -30.21 -5.75
CA ASN A 647 -18.65 -31.35 -5.07
C ASN A 647 -18.11 -31.40 -3.63
N LYS A 648 -18.97 -31.19 -2.62
CA LYS A 648 -18.56 -31.15 -1.20
C LYS A 648 -18.28 -32.56 -0.69
N GLY A 649 -17.04 -32.99 -0.85
CA GLY A 649 -16.37 -33.90 0.07
C GLY A 649 -15.05 -33.25 0.50
N SER A 650 -14.98 -32.84 1.76
CA SER A 650 -13.85 -32.23 2.48
C SER A 650 -13.66 -30.70 2.40
N SER A 651 -13.25 -30.18 3.55
CA SER A 651 -13.25 -28.82 4.04
C SER A 651 -11.97 -28.04 3.69
N SER A 652 -12.15 -26.71 3.64
CA SER A 652 -11.16 -25.63 3.81
C SER A 652 -9.99 -25.46 2.81
N SER A 653 -10.22 -24.46 1.94
CA SER A 653 -9.32 -23.33 1.63
C SER A 653 -8.03 -23.59 0.83
N ALA A 654 -8.03 -23.16 -0.43
CA ALA A 654 -7.19 -22.06 -0.94
C ALA A 654 -7.15 -22.14 -2.47
N TYR A 655 -7.81 -21.16 -3.07
CA TYR A 655 -7.99 -20.93 -4.49
C TYR A 655 -6.67 -20.71 -5.28
N PRO A 656 -6.47 -21.32 -6.46
CA PRO A 656 -5.51 -20.83 -7.45
C PRO A 656 -6.03 -19.57 -8.15
N LYS A 657 -5.13 -18.66 -8.56
CA LYS A 657 -5.44 -17.53 -9.45
C LYS A 657 -5.41 -18.06 -10.88
N ALA A 658 -6.38 -17.68 -11.72
CA ALA A 658 -6.30 -17.87 -13.15
C ALA A 658 -5.34 -16.84 -13.74
N THR A 659 -4.47 -17.30 -14.63
CA THR A 659 -3.72 -16.47 -15.59
C THR A 659 -4.13 -16.99 -16.97
N ILE A 660 -4.53 -16.09 -17.86
CA ILE A 660 -4.88 -16.40 -19.24
C ILE A 660 -3.58 -16.70 -20.01
N GLY A 661 -3.53 -17.85 -20.67
CA GLY A 661 -2.44 -18.24 -21.56
C GLY A 661 -2.70 -19.65 -22.09
N ASN A 662 -3.04 -19.75 -23.38
CA ASN A 662 -3.20 -21.00 -24.12
C ASN A 662 -1.99 -21.93 -23.94
N LYS A 663 -2.22 -23.18 -23.51
CA LYS A 663 -1.50 -24.39 -23.94
C LYS A 663 -2.12 -25.66 -23.36
N ASP A 664 -2.40 -26.58 -24.26
CA ASP A 664 -2.66 -28.02 -24.18
C ASP A 664 -2.94 -28.68 -22.82
N PHE A 665 -4.07 -29.38 -22.80
CA PHE A 665 -4.46 -30.37 -21.80
C PHE A 665 -3.35 -31.43 -21.58
N LYS A 666 -2.76 -31.43 -20.37
CA LYS A 666 -2.34 -32.67 -19.71
C LYS A 666 -2.93 -32.69 -18.30
N THR A 667 -3.67 -33.77 -18.03
CA THR A 667 -4.38 -34.11 -16.80
C THR A 667 -3.44 -34.11 -15.58
N ALA A 668 -3.66 -33.20 -14.63
CA ALA A 668 -3.07 -33.28 -13.28
C ALA A 668 -4.17 -33.61 -12.27
N LYS A 669 -4.06 -34.78 -11.62
CA LYS A 669 -4.93 -35.25 -10.54
C LYS A 669 -4.84 -34.30 -9.33
N ASN A 670 -5.97 -34.02 -8.68
CA ASN A 670 -6.05 -33.31 -7.40
C ASN A 670 -5.25 -34.06 -6.32
N SER A 671 -4.10 -33.55 -5.90
CA SER A 671 -3.37 -34.02 -4.72
C SER A 671 -3.84 -33.30 -3.44
N PRO A 672 -3.93 -33.99 -2.29
CA PRO A 672 -4.35 -33.39 -1.01
C PRO A 672 -3.31 -32.38 -0.47
N LYS A 673 -3.75 -31.41 0.34
CA LYS A 673 -2.89 -30.34 0.89
C LYS A 673 -2.47 -30.66 2.33
N PRO A 674 -1.17 -30.75 2.63
CA PRO A 674 -0.67 -31.00 3.98
C PRO A 674 -0.72 -29.76 4.87
N SER A 675 -1.08 -29.92 6.15
CA SER A 675 -0.98 -28.88 7.19
C SER A 675 0.41 -28.77 7.78
N TYR A 676 1.07 -29.89 8.09
CA TYR A 676 2.47 -29.90 8.51
C TYR A 676 3.16 -31.23 8.26
N TYR A 677 4.49 -31.18 8.16
CA TYR A 677 5.37 -32.35 8.15
C TYR A 677 6.02 -32.49 9.52
N GLY A 678 6.17 -33.72 10.02
CA GLY A 678 6.75 -34.00 11.32
C GLY A 678 7.51 -35.31 11.38
N VAL A 679 8.27 -35.48 12.46
CA VAL A 679 8.96 -36.72 12.82
C VAL A 679 8.31 -37.25 14.09
N ARG A 680 7.71 -38.45 14.04
CA ARG A 680 7.03 -39.07 15.19
C ARG A 680 8.06 -39.71 16.12
N ILE A 681 7.89 -39.51 17.42
CA ILE A 681 8.68 -40.18 18.44
C ILE A 681 8.05 -41.54 18.77
N SER A 682 8.80 -42.61 18.55
CA SER A 682 8.32 -44.00 18.70
C SER A 682 8.26 -44.45 20.15
N ASP A 683 9.22 -44.05 20.98
CA ASP A 683 9.30 -44.44 22.40
C ASP A 683 9.05 -43.23 23.32
N LYS A 684 7.77 -42.88 23.46
CA LYS A 684 7.31 -41.80 24.32
C LYS A 684 7.61 -42.05 25.79
N ASP A 685 7.47 -43.28 26.25
CA ASP A 685 7.57 -43.61 27.68
C ASP A 685 9.00 -43.48 28.19
N SER A 686 10.00 -43.85 27.38
CA SER A 686 11.41 -43.61 27.74
C SER A 686 11.74 -42.12 27.81
N LEU A 687 11.16 -41.29 26.93
CA LEU A 687 11.34 -39.84 26.99
C LEU A 687 10.70 -39.24 28.25
N ILE A 688 9.52 -39.71 28.66
CA ILE A 688 8.87 -39.30 29.90
C ILE A 688 9.72 -39.69 31.11
N ARG A 689 10.20 -40.95 31.18
CA ARG A 689 11.08 -41.40 32.27
C ARG A 689 12.38 -40.60 32.36
N LEU A 690 12.95 -40.19 31.21
CA LEU A 690 14.12 -39.32 31.15
C LEU A 690 13.82 -37.93 31.73
N ILE A 691 12.65 -37.36 31.41
CA ILE A 691 12.22 -36.08 31.95
C ILE A 691 12.01 -36.17 33.46
N GLU A 692 11.32 -37.21 33.93
CA GLU A 692 11.08 -37.46 35.37
C GLU A 692 12.38 -37.63 36.15
N SER A 693 13.35 -38.40 35.64
CA SER A 693 14.64 -38.59 36.30
C SER A 693 15.49 -37.32 36.32
N SER A 694 15.40 -36.51 35.27
CA SER A 694 16.10 -35.22 35.18
C SER A 694 15.52 -34.18 36.14
N LEU A 695 14.24 -34.31 36.50
CA LEU A 695 13.52 -33.39 37.38
C LEU A 695 13.52 -33.79 38.86
N ALA A 696 14.13 -34.93 39.22
CA ALA A 696 14.08 -35.48 40.57
C ALA A 696 14.67 -34.55 41.67
N ASN A 697 15.53 -33.59 41.29
CA ASN A 697 16.17 -32.64 42.21
C ASN A 697 15.76 -31.17 41.95
N GLU A 698 14.66 -30.93 41.24
CA GLU A 698 14.28 -29.59 40.79
C GLU A 698 13.57 -28.77 41.89
N SER A 699 13.66 -27.44 41.80
CA SER A 699 13.00 -26.54 42.77
C SER A 699 11.46 -26.66 42.73
N ALA A 700 10.82 -26.45 43.89
CA ALA A 700 9.39 -26.72 44.11
C ALA A 700 8.44 -26.11 43.06
N GLY A 701 8.74 -24.91 42.55
CA GLY A 701 7.88 -24.24 41.55
C GLY A 701 7.89 -24.87 40.15
N PHE A 702 9.03 -25.40 39.70
CA PHE A 702 9.10 -26.09 38.40
C PHE A 702 8.66 -27.55 38.50
N ALA A 703 8.87 -28.17 39.67
CA ALA A 703 8.32 -29.49 39.98
C ALA A 703 6.78 -29.49 39.89
N GLU A 704 6.10 -28.46 40.40
CA GLU A 704 4.64 -28.31 40.29
C GLU A 704 4.15 -28.22 38.83
N THR A 705 4.90 -27.49 37.98
CA THR A 705 4.59 -27.39 36.54
C THR A 705 4.60 -28.76 35.88
N TRP A 706 5.62 -29.58 36.16
CA TRP A 706 5.70 -30.95 35.66
C TRP A 706 4.62 -31.85 36.26
N SER A 707 4.42 -31.85 37.58
CA SER A 707 3.40 -32.69 38.24
C SER A 707 1.99 -32.44 37.69
N THR A 708 1.65 -31.16 37.43
CA THR A 708 0.37 -30.80 36.82
C THR A 708 0.25 -31.36 35.41
N ILE A 709 1.31 -31.22 34.59
CA ILE A 709 1.30 -31.74 33.23
C ILE A 709 1.22 -33.26 33.22
N ALA A 710 2.02 -33.93 34.05
CA ALA A 710 2.09 -35.39 34.17
C ALA A 710 0.77 -36.01 34.62
N SER A 711 -0.05 -35.29 35.39
CA SER A 711 -1.34 -35.79 35.89
C SER A 711 -2.37 -36.06 34.78
N SER A 712 -2.40 -35.26 33.72
CA SER A 712 -3.48 -35.33 32.71
C SER A 712 -3.26 -34.54 31.41
N ARG A 713 -2.11 -33.86 31.23
CA ARG A 713 -1.88 -32.92 30.12
C ARG A 713 -0.66 -33.25 29.26
N ILE A 714 -0.05 -34.42 29.43
CA ILE A 714 0.93 -34.95 28.49
C ILE A 714 0.23 -35.20 27.15
N GLN A 715 0.84 -34.75 26.04
CA GLN A 715 0.29 -34.98 24.70
C GLN A 715 0.16 -36.48 24.40
N GLU A 716 -0.89 -36.90 23.71
CA GLU A 716 -1.07 -38.30 23.33
C GLU A 716 0.09 -38.80 22.46
N GLU A 717 0.51 -37.99 21.49
CA GLU A 717 1.63 -38.28 20.59
C GLU A 717 2.74 -37.21 20.66
N PHE A 718 3.99 -37.66 20.63
CA PHE A 718 5.16 -36.78 20.57
C PHE A 718 5.72 -36.72 19.16
N HIS A 719 6.05 -35.51 18.72
CA HIS A 719 6.65 -35.29 17.41
C HIS A 719 7.53 -34.05 17.39
N VAL A 720 8.47 -34.03 16.46
CA VAL A 720 9.19 -32.82 16.04
C VAL A 720 8.50 -32.26 14.81
N THR A 721 8.09 -30.99 14.84
CA THR A 721 7.56 -30.33 13.64
C THR A 721 8.70 -29.97 12.70
N LEU A 722 8.68 -30.50 11.48
CA LEU A 722 9.61 -30.11 10.41
C LEU A 722 9.15 -28.80 9.79
N SER A 723 7.91 -28.68 9.32
CA SER A 723 7.41 -27.40 8.83
C SER A 723 5.90 -27.38 8.78
N HIS A 724 5.30 -26.26 9.18
CA HIS A 724 3.85 -26.03 9.07
C HIS A 724 3.54 -25.20 7.82
N ILE A 725 2.37 -25.38 7.21
CA ILE A 725 1.98 -24.66 5.98
C ILE A 725 2.01 -23.13 6.15
N LEU A 726 1.79 -22.65 7.37
CA LEU A 726 1.87 -21.23 7.70
C LEU A 726 3.30 -20.69 7.61
N ASP A 727 4.33 -21.51 7.86
CA ASP A 727 5.74 -21.12 7.72
C ASP A 727 6.09 -20.72 6.29
N SER A 728 5.43 -21.33 5.30
CA SER A 728 5.61 -20.99 3.88
C SER A 728 5.23 -19.54 3.52
N LYS A 729 4.51 -18.85 4.42
CA LYS A 729 4.04 -17.47 4.27
C LYS A 729 4.88 -16.46 5.06
N VAL A 730 5.77 -16.91 5.93
CA VAL A 730 6.53 -16.04 6.85
C VAL A 730 7.70 -15.37 6.12
N ASN A 731 8.61 -16.16 5.55
CA ASN A 731 9.76 -15.62 4.81
C ASN A 731 10.19 -16.55 3.66
N VAL A 732 11.14 -16.09 2.84
CA VAL A 732 11.61 -16.82 1.65
C VAL A 732 12.32 -18.13 2.00
N GLU A 733 13.02 -18.18 3.13
CA GLU A 733 13.79 -19.35 3.57
C GLU A 733 12.87 -20.48 4.04
N LYS A 734 11.93 -20.20 4.96
CA LYS A 734 10.92 -21.16 5.41
C LYS A 734 10.07 -21.68 4.25
N LYS A 735 9.79 -20.83 3.25
CA LYS A 735 9.12 -21.23 2.01
C LYS A 735 9.95 -22.20 1.16
N LYS A 736 11.28 -22.07 1.14
CA LYS A 736 12.16 -23.04 0.46
C LYS A 736 12.16 -24.37 1.19
N ILE A 737 12.25 -24.38 2.51
CA ILE A 737 12.18 -25.60 3.34
C ILE A 737 10.86 -26.33 3.09
N TRP A 738 9.72 -25.63 3.17
CA TRP A 738 8.40 -26.19 2.88
C TRP A 738 8.34 -26.85 1.49
N LYS A 739 8.82 -26.17 0.44
CA LYS A 739 8.86 -26.72 -0.92
C LYS A 739 9.80 -27.93 -1.06
N SER A 740 10.93 -27.91 -0.36
CA SER A 740 11.87 -29.03 -0.34
C SER A 740 11.21 -30.28 0.27
N LEU A 741 10.55 -30.12 1.41
CA LEU A 741 9.82 -31.21 2.07
C LEU A 741 8.67 -31.73 1.20
N GLN A 742 7.94 -30.86 0.48
CA GLN A 742 6.93 -31.30 -0.49
C GLN A 742 7.51 -32.12 -1.65
N GLY A 743 8.74 -31.83 -2.07
CA GLY A 743 9.43 -32.58 -3.13
C GLY A 743 9.90 -33.96 -2.68
N ILE A 744 10.32 -34.07 -1.40
CA ILE A 744 10.77 -35.31 -0.76
C ILE A 744 9.56 -36.20 -0.42
N PHE A 745 8.54 -35.62 0.19
CA PHE A 745 7.34 -36.31 0.68
C PHE A 745 6.19 -36.21 -0.32
N GLN A 746 6.33 -36.92 -1.44
CA GLN A 746 5.29 -37.00 -2.47
C GLN A 746 4.14 -37.89 -2.00
N LEU A 747 2.91 -37.40 -2.15
CA LEU A 747 1.71 -38.09 -1.69
C LEU A 747 0.99 -38.75 -2.86
N ASP A 748 0.88 -40.07 -2.81
CA ASP A 748 0.09 -40.87 -3.75
C ASP A 748 -1.26 -41.24 -3.12
N GLY A 749 -2.30 -40.43 -3.39
CA GLY A 749 -3.68 -40.74 -2.99
C GLY A 749 -4.35 -39.74 -2.05
N LYS A 750 -5.44 -40.16 -1.39
CA LYS A 750 -6.17 -39.35 -0.39
C LYS A 750 -5.52 -39.54 1.00
N LEU A 751 -5.37 -38.44 1.75
CA LEU A 751 -5.03 -38.46 3.18
C LEU A 751 -6.33 -38.55 3.99
N ASP A 752 -6.41 -39.48 4.94
CA ASP A 752 -7.56 -39.55 5.86
C ASP A 752 -7.33 -38.74 7.16
N SER A 753 -6.07 -38.58 7.62
CA SER A 753 -5.68 -37.66 8.71
C SER A 753 -4.15 -37.51 8.84
N ILE A 754 -3.42 -38.62 8.99
CA ILE A 754 -1.95 -38.72 9.10
C ILE A 754 -1.45 -39.75 8.09
N HIS A 755 -0.37 -39.45 7.39
CA HIS A 755 0.32 -40.40 6.50
C HIS A 755 1.79 -40.49 6.85
N TYR A 756 2.26 -41.72 7.09
CA TYR A 756 3.66 -42.02 7.37
C TYR A 756 4.43 -42.30 6.09
N PHE A 757 5.65 -41.79 6.02
CA PHE A 757 6.57 -42.09 4.93
C PHE A 757 7.58 -43.15 5.37
N ASP A 758 8.12 -43.86 4.40
CA ASP A 758 9.26 -44.77 4.57
C ASP A 758 10.58 -43.98 4.58
N VAL A 759 10.59 -42.97 5.44
CA VAL A 759 11.70 -42.04 5.67
C VAL A 759 11.86 -41.87 7.16
N TYR A 760 13.09 -42.01 7.63
CA TYR A 760 13.43 -42.07 9.05
C TYR A 760 14.53 -41.07 9.37
N THR A 761 14.50 -40.51 10.57
CA THR A 761 15.42 -39.45 11.00
C THR A 761 15.97 -39.72 12.39
N ASP A 762 17.27 -39.54 12.58
CA ASP A 762 17.92 -39.58 13.89
C ASP A 762 17.83 -38.21 14.56
N LEU A 763 17.39 -38.19 15.81
CA LEU A 763 17.18 -36.96 16.59
C LEU A 763 18.07 -36.98 17.83
N LYS A 764 18.91 -35.95 18.02
CA LYS A 764 19.67 -35.76 19.24
C LYS A 764 18.88 -34.89 20.22
N LEU A 765 18.66 -35.37 21.44
CA LEU A 765 18.07 -34.56 22.50
C LEU A 765 19.14 -33.62 23.08
N LYS A 766 18.81 -32.33 23.24
CA LYS A 766 19.76 -31.32 23.72
C LYS A 766 19.46 -30.90 25.16
N SER A 767 18.26 -30.39 25.40
CA SER A 767 17.88 -29.85 26.71
C SER A 767 16.38 -29.96 26.95
N ILE A 768 16.00 -30.11 28.21
CA ILE A 768 14.61 -30.01 28.66
C ILE A 768 14.36 -28.57 29.07
N VAL A 769 13.28 -27.97 28.55
CA VAL A 769 12.88 -26.60 28.83
C VAL A 769 11.53 -26.60 29.52
N LEU A 770 11.51 -26.06 30.74
CA LEU A 770 10.30 -25.91 31.55
C LEU A 770 9.96 -24.43 31.63
N VAL A 771 8.77 -24.06 31.16
CA VAL A 771 8.23 -22.72 31.34
C VAL A 771 7.20 -22.78 32.46
N LYS A 772 7.49 -22.10 33.56
CA LYS A 772 6.71 -22.18 34.81
C LYS A 772 5.23 -21.91 34.55
N ASN A 773 4.36 -22.81 35.00
CA ASN A 773 2.90 -22.74 34.82
C ASN A 773 2.42 -22.62 33.35
N LYS A 774 3.25 -23.01 32.37
CA LYS A 774 2.91 -22.91 30.94
C LYS A 774 3.09 -24.22 30.19
N LEU A 775 4.31 -24.70 29.98
CA LEU A 775 4.58 -25.87 29.16
C LEU A 775 5.94 -26.51 29.45
N VAL A 776 6.11 -27.74 28.97
CA VAL A 776 7.38 -28.45 28.96
C VAL A 776 7.67 -28.90 27.53
N CYS A 777 8.88 -28.62 27.03
CA CYS A 777 9.36 -29.08 25.74
C CYS A 777 10.82 -29.56 25.82
N VAL A 778 11.26 -30.32 24.81
CA VAL A 778 12.63 -30.80 24.69
C VAL A 778 13.23 -30.26 23.41
N GLU A 779 14.31 -29.48 23.49
CA GLU A 779 15.08 -29.00 22.34
C GLU A 779 15.80 -30.20 21.70
N VAL A 780 15.73 -30.30 20.38
CA VAL A 780 16.36 -31.39 19.61
C VAL A 780 17.14 -30.88 18.42
N GLU A 781 18.07 -31.70 17.95
CA GLU A 781 18.81 -31.51 16.70
C GLU A 781 18.52 -32.67 15.75
N ILE A 782 18.23 -32.34 14.50
CA ILE A 782 18.03 -33.31 13.43
C ILE A 782 19.40 -33.66 12.86
N LEU A 783 19.83 -34.92 13.02
CA LEU A 783 21.18 -35.35 12.63
C LEU A 783 21.25 -35.81 11.18
N LYS A 784 20.63 -36.97 10.91
CA LYS A 784 20.68 -37.66 9.61
C LYS A 784 19.33 -38.28 9.32
N SER A 785 19.02 -38.43 8.03
CA SER A 785 17.77 -39.05 7.60
C SER A 785 18.03 -40.10 6.51
N TYR A 786 17.23 -41.14 6.48
CA TYR A 786 17.43 -42.31 5.63
C TYR A 786 16.10 -42.81 5.05
N ASP A 787 16.19 -43.58 3.97
CA ASP A 787 15.05 -44.33 3.43
C ASP A 787 14.74 -45.59 4.27
N SER A 788 13.78 -46.42 3.83
CA SER A 788 13.42 -47.69 4.50
C SER A 788 14.55 -48.71 4.62
N SER A 789 15.62 -48.60 3.82
CA SER A 789 16.76 -49.52 3.90
C SER A 789 17.74 -49.13 5.00
N PHE A 790 17.68 -47.88 5.48
CA PHE A 790 18.67 -47.25 6.36
C PHE A 790 20.09 -47.13 5.77
N GLU A 791 20.28 -47.46 4.49
CA GLU A 791 21.59 -47.40 3.81
C GLU A 791 21.74 -46.13 2.96
N VAL A 792 20.63 -45.55 2.49
CA VAL A 792 20.63 -44.35 1.64
C VAL A 792 20.27 -43.12 2.46
N GLU A 793 21.19 -42.16 2.55
CA GLU A 793 20.96 -40.88 3.23
C GLU A 793 20.08 -39.94 2.38
N ILE A 794 18.99 -39.44 2.96
CA ILE A 794 18.08 -38.48 2.33
C ILE A 794 18.45 -37.07 2.75
N GLN A 795 18.93 -36.28 1.79
CA GLN A 795 19.25 -34.87 2.01
C GLN A 795 18.01 -33.97 1.97
N GLY A 796 18.07 -32.84 2.68
CA GLY A 796 17.06 -31.78 2.61
C GLY A 796 15.93 -31.86 3.64
N ILE A 797 15.97 -32.84 4.56
CA ILE A 797 15.08 -32.90 5.72
C ILE A 797 15.61 -31.96 6.81
N LYS A 798 14.94 -30.82 6.96
CA LYS A 798 15.27 -29.78 7.96
C LYS A 798 13.99 -29.20 8.55
N SER A 799 14.08 -28.68 9.76
CA SER A 799 12.97 -27.93 10.36
C SER A 799 12.97 -26.46 9.90
N SER A 800 11.79 -25.88 9.72
CA SER A 800 11.59 -24.43 9.55
C SER A 800 11.53 -23.69 10.90
N ASN A 801 11.48 -24.42 12.02
CA ASN A 801 11.64 -23.83 13.34
C ASN A 801 13.14 -23.64 13.60
N THR A 802 13.52 -22.45 14.06
CA THR A 802 14.91 -22.09 14.39
C THR A 802 15.49 -23.05 15.42
N TYR A 803 14.66 -23.46 16.39
CA TYR A 803 14.97 -24.44 17.42
C TYR A 803 13.97 -25.60 17.33
N PRO A 804 14.33 -26.70 16.65
CA PRO A 804 13.51 -27.90 16.60
C PRO A 804 13.28 -28.43 18.01
N HIS A 805 12.05 -28.87 18.30
CA HIS A 805 11.70 -29.32 19.64
C HIS A 805 10.53 -30.30 19.62
N ILE A 806 10.38 -31.02 20.73
CA ILE A 806 9.24 -31.89 21.04
C ILE A 806 8.45 -31.20 22.16
N THR A 807 7.18 -30.86 21.92
CA THR A 807 6.34 -30.35 23.01
C THR A 807 5.75 -31.54 23.77
N ILE A 808 6.01 -31.61 25.08
CA ILE A 808 5.63 -32.75 25.93
C ILE A 808 4.22 -32.57 26.48
N GLY A 809 3.89 -31.35 26.91
CA GLY A 809 2.58 -31.02 27.44
C GLY A 809 2.46 -29.56 27.83
N THR A 810 1.23 -29.12 28.04
CA THR A 810 0.87 -27.74 28.38
C THR A 810 0.09 -27.71 29.68
N TYR A 811 0.43 -26.79 30.57
CA TYR A 811 -0.14 -26.66 31.90
C TYR A 811 -1.66 -26.34 31.86
N ASP A 812 -2.11 -25.53 30.91
CA ASP A 812 -3.50 -25.08 30.76
C ASP A 812 -3.98 -25.13 29.28
N PRO A 813 -5.28 -25.38 28.96
CA PRO A 813 -5.80 -25.41 27.59
C PRO A 813 -5.60 -24.12 26.78
N SER A 814 -5.42 -22.99 27.46
CA SER A 814 -5.12 -21.69 26.84
C SER A 814 -3.69 -21.64 26.28
N VAL A 815 -2.76 -22.41 26.85
CA VAL A 815 -1.39 -22.54 26.36
C VAL A 815 -1.39 -23.52 25.20
N LYS A 816 -1.01 -23.04 24.01
CA LYS A 816 -1.00 -23.87 22.80
C LYS A 816 0.40 -24.44 22.55
N PRO A 817 0.54 -25.70 22.08
CA PRO A 817 1.86 -26.31 21.83
C PRO A 817 2.80 -25.49 20.94
N PHE A 818 2.27 -24.73 19.97
CA PHE A 818 3.10 -23.90 19.09
C PHE A 818 3.86 -22.78 19.83
N GLN A 819 3.42 -22.39 21.03
CA GLN A 819 4.07 -21.37 21.87
C GLN A 819 5.48 -21.79 22.31
N SER A 820 5.80 -23.09 22.31
CA SER A 820 7.15 -23.61 22.53
C SER A 820 8.20 -22.94 21.61
N ASN A 821 7.82 -22.56 20.37
CA ASN A 821 8.71 -21.84 19.46
C ASN A 821 9.12 -20.47 20.02
N GLY A 822 8.16 -19.70 20.52
CA GLY A 822 8.39 -18.36 21.04
C GLY A 822 9.28 -18.39 22.28
N PHE A 823 9.00 -19.29 23.23
CA PHE A 823 9.80 -19.43 24.44
C PHE A 823 11.24 -19.85 24.15
N LEU A 824 11.48 -20.76 23.19
CA LEU A 824 12.83 -21.14 22.79
C LEU A 824 13.58 -20.00 22.09
N GLU A 825 12.89 -19.19 21.27
CA GLU A 825 13.49 -18.01 20.64
C GLU A 825 13.88 -16.92 21.65
N GLU A 826 13.01 -16.63 22.63
CA GLU A 826 13.29 -15.67 23.70
C GLU A 826 14.41 -16.14 24.63
N LEU A 827 14.42 -17.43 24.98
CA LEU A 827 15.45 -18.06 25.79
C LEU A 827 16.84 -17.87 25.16
N LYS A 828 16.96 -18.10 23.84
CA LYS A 828 18.25 -18.03 23.14
C LYS A 828 18.71 -16.59 22.88
N LYS A 829 17.80 -15.62 22.82
CA LYS A 829 18.15 -14.18 22.83
C LYS A 829 18.69 -13.74 24.20
N SER A 830 18.14 -14.28 25.28
CA SER A 830 18.43 -13.82 26.64
C SER A 830 19.69 -14.45 27.25
N ALA A 831 20.25 -15.51 26.66
CA ALA A 831 21.20 -16.39 27.34
C ALA A 831 22.68 -16.29 26.92
N GLU A 832 23.11 -15.31 26.10
CA GLU A 832 24.50 -14.99 25.65
C GLU A 832 25.62 -16.04 25.95
N GLY A 833 25.41 -17.31 25.59
CA GLY A 833 26.41 -18.37 25.72
C GLY A 833 26.60 -19.10 27.07
N GLN A 834 25.79 -18.86 28.12
CA GLN A 834 25.82 -19.71 29.33
C GLN A 834 24.42 -20.23 29.69
N LEU A 835 24.07 -21.40 29.14
CA LEU A 835 22.76 -22.04 29.30
C LEU A 835 22.72 -23.13 30.39
N ASN A 836 23.86 -23.41 31.05
CA ASN A 836 24.01 -24.58 31.92
C ASN A 836 23.12 -24.52 33.16
N ASN A 837 22.04 -25.31 33.17
CA ASN A 837 21.15 -25.51 34.31
C ASN A 837 20.76 -24.20 35.02
N ALA A 838 20.36 -23.20 34.22
CA ALA A 838 20.02 -21.85 34.68
C ALA A 838 18.51 -21.56 34.56
N THR A 839 18.06 -20.58 35.34
CA THR A 839 16.69 -20.04 35.29
C THR A 839 16.76 -18.66 34.66
N PHE A 840 15.90 -18.42 33.68
CA PHE A 840 15.81 -17.18 32.92
C PHE A 840 14.42 -16.56 33.11
N SER A 841 14.34 -15.24 32.95
CA SER A 841 13.06 -14.54 32.89
C SER A 841 12.89 -13.98 31.47
N THR A 842 11.74 -14.23 30.86
CA THR A 842 11.40 -13.64 29.56
C THR A 842 11.07 -12.15 29.71
N GLU A 843 11.01 -11.43 28.59
CA GLU A 843 10.54 -10.04 28.55
C GLU A 843 9.08 -9.90 29.05
N SER A 844 8.28 -10.97 28.93
CA SER A 844 6.91 -11.06 29.46
C SER A 844 6.83 -11.41 30.95
N GLY A 845 7.97 -11.64 31.62
CA GLY A 845 8.04 -12.00 33.04
C GLY A 845 7.79 -13.49 33.32
N ASP A 846 7.80 -14.36 32.31
CA ASP A 846 7.69 -15.81 32.48
C ASP A 846 9.06 -16.38 32.91
N GLU A 847 9.06 -17.29 33.89
CA GLU A 847 10.27 -17.98 34.34
C GLU A 847 10.51 -19.26 33.53
N ILE A 848 11.69 -19.38 32.91
CA ILE A 848 12.12 -20.53 32.11
C ILE A 848 13.27 -21.24 32.80
N ARG A 849 13.16 -22.55 33.00
CA ARG A 849 14.22 -23.42 33.50
C ARG A 849 14.73 -24.32 32.38
N ILE A 850 16.05 -24.37 32.21
CA ILE A 850 16.71 -25.29 31.28
C ILE A 850 17.42 -26.38 32.07
N ILE A 851 17.32 -27.62 31.61
CA ILE A 851 18.11 -28.74 32.08
C ILE A 851 18.84 -29.33 30.88
N ASP A 852 20.17 -29.17 30.87
CA ASP A 852 20.99 -29.71 29.78
C ASP A 852 21.18 -31.22 29.96
N LEU A 853 20.95 -31.97 28.88
CA LEU A 853 21.16 -33.41 28.87
C LEU A 853 22.65 -33.68 28.63
N LYS A 854 23.36 -34.11 29.69
CA LYS A 854 24.82 -34.31 29.68
C LYS A 854 25.27 -35.51 28.83
N ASP A 855 24.41 -36.50 28.67
CA ASP A 855 24.66 -37.67 27.84
C ASP A 855 24.12 -37.44 26.43
N THR A 856 24.86 -37.87 25.40
CA THR A 856 24.43 -37.76 24.00
C THR A 856 23.32 -38.78 23.73
N ILE A 857 22.08 -38.41 24.06
CA ILE A 857 20.89 -39.26 23.84
C ILE A 857 20.42 -39.03 22.40
N ILE A 858 20.50 -40.08 21.58
CA ILE A 858 20.05 -40.09 20.20
C ILE A 858 18.84 -41.02 20.09
N LEU A 859 17.73 -40.47 19.62
CA LEU A 859 16.57 -41.24 19.19
C LEU A 859 16.78 -41.61 17.73
N GLU A 860 17.25 -42.83 17.49
CA GLU A 860 17.54 -43.33 16.14
C GLU A 860 16.25 -43.68 15.39
N LYS A 861 16.25 -43.49 14.07
CA LYS A 861 15.25 -44.02 13.13
C LYS A 861 13.80 -43.63 13.46
N GLN A 862 13.57 -42.36 13.79
CA GLN A 862 12.23 -41.82 14.06
C GLN A 862 11.50 -41.54 12.74
N ARG A 863 10.25 -42.01 12.59
CA ARG A 863 9.57 -42.04 11.29
C ARG A 863 8.97 -40.67 10.93
N CYS A 864 9.18 -40.23 9.69
CA CYS A 864 8.58 -39.02 9.14
C CYS A 864 7.11 -39.24 8.74
N TYR A 865 6.32 -38.19 8.88
CA TYR A 865 4.90 -38.21 8.51
C TYR A 865 4.42 -36.83 8.07
N VAL A 866 3.22 -36.81 7.51
CA VAL A 866 2.49 -35.59 7.19
C VAL A 866 1.08 -35.65 7.76
N HIS A 867 0.63 -34.52 8.27
CA HIS A 867 -0.71 -34.33 8.82
C HIS A 867 -1.50 -33.39 7.91
N GLN A 868 -2.78 -33.68 7.67
CA GLN A 868 -3.67 -32.81 6.90
C GLN A 868 -4.27 -31.67 7.71
#